data_AF-A0A670K3L8-F1
#
_entry.id   AF-A0A670K3L8-F1
#
_cell.length_a   1.000
_cell.length_b   1.000
_cell.length_c   1.000
_cell.angle_alpha   90.00
_cell.angle_beta   90.00
_cell.angle_gamma   90.00
#
_symmetry.space_group_name_H-M   'P 1'
#
loop_
_entity.id
_entity.type
_entity.pdbx_description
1 polymer ?
#
loop_
_entity_poly.entity_id
_entity_poly.type
_entity_poly.pdbx_seq_one_letter_code
_entity_poly.pdbx_strand_id
1 'polypeptide(L)'
;MLRVHILKAARILSRSEKTLLSAETTQTRAGHSFQKIVAFRRCSWLWSSSTPSPAGWWYQPCITRVFLFPSPLPVWPSKPLCTVSEMAEQRYCVDYAKRGTAGCKKCKEKILKGMVRIGKVVPNPFTESGGDMKEWYHVKCIFEKLERARATTKKIEDITDLEGWEELQDSEKELINQHISDLTSKAANTPKKKATVQAKISASGQITSPKKMPTASSDPSPKKFSGFTAKPGSSDEVASASPRKPSLSTEKSDPKHKDCLLREFRKLCAMVADKPSYNVKTQIIQDFLQKGTSGDGFRGDLYLTVKLLLPGVIKSVYNLNDKQIVKLFSRIFGCSQEDMVRDLEQGDVSETVRIFFEQSKSCPPAAKSLLTIQEVDDFLTQLSKLSKEDDQQSLLQDVANRCTANDLKCIIRLIKHDLKMNAGAKHVLDALDPNAYEAFKASRNLHDVVERVLRNQQESQKVPGLKRTLSVQATLMTPVQPMLAEACKSIEYAMKKCPNGMYSEIKYDGERVQVHKKGDHFSYFSRSLKPVLPHKVAHFKDFIPKAFPGGHSMILDAEVLLIDNKTAKPLPFGTLGVHKKAAFQDANVCLFVFDCIYFNDVSLMDRPLRERRKFLYDNMVEIPNRILFSEMKHVTKASDLADMINRVIREGLEGLVLKDVKSLYEPGKRHWLKVKKDYLNEGAMADTADLVVLGAFYGQGSKGGMMSIFLMGCYDPDSQKWCTVTKCAGGHDDATLARLQKELDMVKISKDPSKIPSWLKINKNYYPDFIVPDPKEAPVWEITGAEFSKAEAHTADGISIRFPRCTRIRDDKDWATATSLPQLRELYQLSKEKSDFTVVAMEEENSTAGSSGETEGQSRSSTPRKAPKQPSSKSPAKAKKPEGLLKLGSCFVF
;
A
#
# COMPACT_ATOMS: atom_id res chain seq x y z
N MET A 1 -73.81 -19.60 -21.53
CA MET A 1 -73.86 -18.35 -22.33
C MET A 1 -72.62 -18.36 -23.22
N LEU A 2 -72.75 -18.86 -24.46
CA LEU A 2 -72.66 -18.08 -25.73
C LEU A 2 -71.31 -17.34 -25.87
N ARG A 3 -70.34 -17.70 -26.73
CA ARG A 3 -70.24 -18.63 -27.90
C ARG A 3 -70.74 -18.09 -29.27
N VAL A 4 -69.89 -18.28 -30.29
CA VAL A 4 -70.06 -18.28 -31.78
C VAL A 4 -69.98 -16.95 -32.59
N HIS A 5 -69.29 -17.03 -33.75
CA HIS A 5 -69.13 -16.08 -34.89
C HIS A 5 -68.27 -14.79 -34.64
N ILE A 6 -67.57 -14.17 -35.61
CA ILE A 6 -67.64 -14.10 -37.10
C ILE A 6 -66.26 -14.34 -37.81
N LEU A 7 -66.29 -14.53 -39.15
CA LEU A 7 -65.23 -14.64 -40.20
C LEU A 7 -63.97 -13.74 -40.01
N LYS A 8 -62.73 -14.01 -40.49
CA LYS A 8 -62.07 -14.86 -41.54
C LYS A 8 -61.73 -14.15 -42.88
N ALA A 9 -60.41 -14.10 -43.19
CA ALA A 9 -59.71 -13.95 -44.50
C ALA A 9 -59.13 -12.59 -45.00
N ALA A 10 -57.95 -12.69 -45.66
CA ALA A 10 -57.29 -11.89 -46.75
C ALA A 10 -57.38 -10.33 -46.79
N ARG A 11 -56.32 -9.51 -46.92
CA ARG A 11 -55.10 -9.40 -47.81
C ARG A 11 -55.25 -8.43 -49.02
N ILE A 12 -54.30 -7.47 -49.12
CA ILE A 12 -53.57 -7.00 -50.34
C ILE A 12 -54.12 -5.82 -51.23
N LEU A 13 -53.17 -4.95 -51.69
CA LEU A 13 -53.22 -3.83 -52.72
C LEU A 13 -54.08 -2.56 -52.42
N SER A 14 -53.90 -1.36 -53.04
CA SER A 14 -52.69 -0.60 -53.49
C SER A 14 -53.03 0.78 -54.13
N ARG A 15 -52.12 1.80 -53.98
CA ARG A 15 -51.99 3.06 -54.81
C ARG A 15 -53.22 4.02 -54.82
N SER A 16 -53.12 5.32 -55.16
CA SER A 16 -52.01 6.29 -55.45
C SER A 16 -52.16 7.53 -54.50
N GLU A 17 -51.91 8.84 -54.73
CA GLU A 17 -51.44 9.69 -55.86
C GLU A 17 -51.09 11.14 -55.39
N LYS A 18 -50.53 11.99 -56.29
CA LYS A 18 -50.37 13.48 -56.24
C LYS A 18 -49.55 14.03 -55.06
N THR A 19 -48.33 14.59 -55.17
CA THR A 19 -47.49 15.15 -56.27
C THR A 19 -47.77 16.62 -56.67
N LEU A 20 -46.68 17.34 -57.03
CA LEU A 20 -46.54 18.78 -57.39
C LEU A 20 -46.30 19.72 -56.16
N LEU A 21 -45.45 20.77 -56.20
CA LEU A 21 -44.61 21.36 -57.28
C LEU A 21 -43.43 22.21 -56.68
N SER A 22 -42.34 22.42 -57.44
CA SER A 22 -41.28 23.48 -57.36
C SER A 22 -40.55 23.74 -56.01
N ALA A 23 -39.21 23.81 -55.85
CA ALA A 23 -38.02 24.01 -56.71
C ALA A 23 -37.72 25.46 -57.19
N GLU A 24 -36.43 25.84 -57.15
CA GLU A 24 -35.78 27.08 -57.66
C GLU A 24 -36.16 28.40 -56.93
N THR A 25 -35.33 29.44 -56.72
CA THR A 25 -33.87 29.72 -56.87
C THR A 25 -33.47 30.84 -55.83
N THR A 26 -32.33 31.55 -55.75
CA THR A 26 -31.21 31.91 -56.67
C THR A 26 -29.94 32.38 -55.90
N GLN A 27 -28.87 32.67 -56.66
CA GLN A 27 -27.71 33.58 -56.47
C GLN A 27 -27.90 34.84 -55.55
N THR A 28 -26.88 35.55 -55.05
CA THR A 28 -25.39 35.60 -55.25
C THR A 28 -24.69 36.08 -53.93
N ARG A 29 -23.41 36.51 -53.76
CA ARG A 29 -22.29 36.94 -54.64
C ARG A 29 -20.88 36.65 -54.03
N ALA A 30 -19.87 37.41 -54.48
CA ALA A 30 -18.43 37.39 -54.16
C ALA A 30 -18.05 37.57 -52.67
N GLY A 31 -16.84 37.24 -52.20
CA GLY A 31 -15.69 36.60 -52.87
C GLY A 31 -14.43 37.49 -52.95
N HIS A 32 -13.26 36.92 -52.62
CA HIS A 32 -11.94 37.44 -53.04
C HIS A 32 -10.89 36.34 -53.07
N SER A 33 -10.09 36.33 -54.14
CA SER A 33 -8.88 35.52 -54.29
C SER A 33 -7.66 36.45 -54.26
N PHE A 34 -6.49 35.94 -53.84
CA PHE A 34 -5.22 36.42 -54.37
C PHE A 34 -4.15 35.30 -54.40
N GLN A 35 -3.30 35.34 -55.41
CA GLN A 35 -2.38 34.25 -55.78
C GLN A 35 -1.04 34.83 -56.28
N LYS A 36 0.09 34.25 -55.86
CA LYS A 36 1.49 34.38 -56.35
C LYS A 36 2.29 33.31 -55.60
N ILE A 37 3.08 32.37 -56.15
CA ILE A 37 3.81 32.19 -57.43
C ILE A 37 5.14 32.95 -57.55
N VAL A 38 6.20 32.32 -57.01
CA VAL A 38 7.57 32.07 -57.56
C VAL A 38 8.10 30.81 -56.82
N ALA A 39 8.58 29.66 -57.35
CA ALA A 39 8.85 29.10 -58.68
C ALA A 39 10.28 29.21 -59.25
N PHE A 40 11.09 28.12 -59.25
CA PHE A 40 11.98 27.69 -60.37
C PHE A 40 12.67 26.29 -60.18
N ARG A 41 12.71 25.48 -61.26
CA ARG A 41 13.60 24.31 -61.63
C ARG A 41 13.63 23.06 -60.68
N ARG A 42 13.43 21.81 -61.15
CA ARG A 42 14.22 20.88 -62.03
C ARG A 42 15.56 20.43 -61.38
N CYS A 43 15.99 19.15 -61.37
CA CYS A 43 15.59 17.88 -62.05
C CYS A 43 15.92 16.64 -61.14
N SER A 44 15.27 15.46 -61.27
CA SER A 44 15.70 14.22 -62.01
C SER A 44 17.13 13.74 -61.72
N TRP A 45 17.48 12.46 -61.42
CA TRP A 45 16.83 11.11 -61.42
C TRP A 45 17.48 10.21 -60.30
N LEU A 46 17.01 9.04 -59.81
CA LEU A 46 16.49 7.72 -60.32
C LEU A 46 17.61 6.63 -60.46
N TRP A 47 17.42 5.44 -59.83
CA TRP A 47 18.23 4.18 -59.89
C TRP A 47 19.63 4.18 -59.22
N SER A 48 20.26 3.05 -58.81
CA SER A 48 19.79 1.67 -58.50
C SER A 48 20.85 0.82 -57.77
N SER A 49 20.39 -0.16 -56.98
CA SER A 49 21.04 -1.38 -56.43
C SER A 49 22.47 -1.81 -56.86
N SER A 50 23.29 -2.23 -55.87
CA SER A 50 24.18 -3.44 -55.98
C SER A 50 24.78 -3.90 -54.63
N THR A 51 24.68 -5.21 -54.35
CA THR A 51 25.53 -6.05 -53.46
C THR A 51 26.76 -6.57 -54.27
N PRO A 52 27.81 -7.26 -53.72
CA PRO A 52 27.82 -8.15 -52.54
C PRO A 52 29.10 -8.18 -51.64
N SER A 53 29.11 -9.14 -50.70
CA SER A 53 30.21 -9.66 -49.84
C SER A 53 31.19 -10.56 -50.64
N PRO A 54 32.13 -11.39 -50.05
CA PRO A 54 32.52 -11.62 -48.64
C PRO A 54 34.05 -11.81 -48.34
N ALA A 55 34.37 -12.09 -47.05
CA ALA A 55 35.58 -12.78 -46.52
C ALA A 55 36.97 -12.10 -46.64
N GLY A 56 37.98 -12.40 -45.79
CA GLY A 56 37.96 -13.14 -44.52
C GLY A 56 39.35 -13.51 -43.94
N TRP A 57 39.34 -14.08 -42.72
CA TRP A 57 40.36 -14.91 -42.04
C TRP A 57 41.59 -14.29 -41.30
N TRP A 58 41.63 -14.60 -39.99
CA TRP A 58 42.75 -14.99 -39.09
C TRP A 58 44.23 -14.69 -39.42
N TYR A 59 45.00 -14.18 -38.44
CA TYR A 59 45.95 -14.98 -37.62
C TYR A 59 46.56 -14.21 -36.41
N GLN A 60 47.15 -14.94 -35.46
CA GLN A 60 47.94 -14.50 -34.28
C GLN A 60 49.40 -15.07 -34.41
N PRO A 61 50.44 -14.81 -33.57
CA PRO A 61 50.45 -14.87 -32.09
C PRO A 61 51.48 -13.94 -31.36
N CYS A 62 51.90 -14.31 -30.14
CA CYS A 62 52.67 -13.52 -29.14
C CYS A 62 54.19 -13.83 -29.06
N ILE A 63 54.99 -12.95 -28.40
CA ILE A 63 56.29 -13.17 -27.65
C ILE A 63 56.89 -11.77 -27.28
N THR A 64 57.72 -11.48 -26.24
CA THR A 64 57.96 -11.97 -24.84
C THR A 64 58.69 -10.84 -24.04
N ARG A 65 58.80 -10.95 -22.69
CA ARG A 65 59.43 -9.98 -21.74
C ARG A 65 60.98 -9.99 -21.70
N VAL A 66 61.60 -8.85 -21.32
CA VAL A 66 62.81 -8.73 -20.44
C VAL A 66 62.68 -7.46 -19.56
N PHE A 67 63.43 -7.36 -18.45
CA PHE A 67 63.45 -6.24 -17.45
C PHE A 67 64.84 -5.58 -17.34
N LEU A 68 64.93 -4.27 -16.99
CA LEU A 68 65.78 -3.69 -15.92
C LEU A 68 65.69 -2.13 -15.83
N PHE A 69 66.19 -1.56 -14.73
CA PHE A 69 66.24 -0.12 -14.32
C PHE A 69 67.72 0.40 -14.32
N PRO A 70 68.09 1.70 -14.10
CA PRO A 70 67.33 2.82 -13.50
C PRO A 70 67.42 4.23 -14.19
N SER A 71 66.84 5.22 -13.50
CA SER A 71 66.67 6.68 -13.76
C SER A 71 67.99 7.53 -13.73
N PRO A 72 68.03 8.89 -13.94
CA PRO A 72 66.92 9.89 -13.95
C PRO A 72 66.95 11.15 -14.88
N LEU A 73 65.74 11.72 -15.14
CA LEU A 73 65.43 13.15 -15.48
C LEU A 73 65.90 13.71 -16.87
N PRO A 74 65.36 14.87 -17.36
CA PRO A 74 63.93 15.11 -17.66
C PRO A 74 63.66 15.90 -18.98
N VAL A 75 62.42 15.87 -19.52
CA VAL A 75 61.71 16.99 -20.21
C VAL A 75 60.24 16.58 -20.52
N TRP A 76 59.35 17.56 -20.70
CA TRP A 76 57.88 17.45 -20.93
C TRP A 76 57.50 17.69 -22.43
N PRO A 77 56.23 17.52 -22.88
CA PRO A 77 55.04 16.92 -22.24
C PRO A 77 54.38 15.79 -23.06
N SER A 78 53.39 15.09 -22.50
CA SER A 78 52.53 14.14 -23.23
C SER A 78 51.03 14.28 -22.92
N LYS A 79 50.19 14.09 -23.95
CA LYS A 79 48.75 13.76 -23.82
C LYS A 79 48.64 12.28 -23.39
N PRO A 80 47.59 11.83 -22.66
CA PRO A 80 46.28 11.55 -23.29
C PRO A 80 45.01 11.72 -22.41
N LEU A 81 43.87 11.56 -23.09
CA LEU A 81 42.50 11.22 -22.64
C LEU A 81 42.11 11.37 -21.15
N CYS A 82 41.07 12.18 -20.92
CA CYS A 82 40.02 11.88 -19.94
C CYS A 82 38.73 12.66 -20.26
N THR A 83 37.72 12.02 -20.86
CA THR A 83 36.40 12.64 -21.10
C THR A 83 35.52 12.48 -19.86
N VAL A 84 35.54 13.49 -18.98
CA VAL A 84 34.66 13.55 -17.82
C VAL A 84 33.24 13.91 -18.29
N SER A 85 32.24 13.10 -17.91
CA SER A 85 30.83 13.41 -18.15
C SER A 85 30.45 14.76 -17.52
N GLU A 86 29.66 15.56 -18.24
CA GLU A 86 29.26 16.89 -17.79
C GLU A 86 28.61 16.86 -16.40
N MET A 87 29.18 17.65 -15.47
CA MET A 87 28.51 17.97 -14.22
C MET A 87 27.46 19.04 -14.49
N ALA A 88 26.19 18.73 -14.26
CA ALA A 88 25.08 19.65 -14.52
C ALA A 88 25.33 21.02 -13.86
N GLU A 89 25.42 22.05 -14.70
CA GLU A 89 25.74 23.41 -14.28
C GLU A 89 24.70 23.95 -13.30
N GLN A 90 25.16 24.52 -12.19
CA GLN A 90 24.27 25.12 -11.21
C GLN A 90 23.95 26.57 -11.61
N ARG A 91 23.10 26.74 -12.62
CA ARG A 91 22.68 28.05 -13.13
C ARG A 91 21.80 28.80 -12.12
N TYR A 92 21.98 30.11 -12.06
CA TYR A 92 21.13 31.02 -11.30
C TYR A 92 20.52 32.05 -12.25
N CYS A 93 19.37 32.58 -11.85
CA CYS A 93 18.65 33.59 -12.61
C CYS A 93 18.03 34.61 -11.66
N VAL A 94 17.73 35.81 -12.16
CA VAL A 94 17.14 36.90 -11.39
C VAL A 94 15.97 37.51 -12.16
N ASP A 95 14.85 37.77 -11.48
CA ASP A 95 13.73 38.54 -12.05
C ASP A 95 12.93 39.28 -10.97
N TYR A 96 12.06 40.20 -11.39
CA TYR A 96 11.01 40.76 -10.55
C TYR A 96 9.83 39.77 -10.46
N ALA A 97 9.32 39.55 -9.25
CA ALA A 97 8.22 38.63 -9.00
C ALA A 97 6.91 39.05 -9.72
N LYS A 98 6.57 38.40 -10.83
CA LYS A 98 5.49 38.84 -11.73
C LYS A 98 4.05 38.65 -11.18
N ARG A 99 3.84 37.75 -10.21
CA ARG A 99 2.49 37.38 -9.69
C ARG A 99 2.33 37.28 -8.14
N GLY A 100 3.38 37.49 -7.35
CA GLY A 100 3.28 37.46 -5.87
C GLY A 100 2.99 36.09 -5.22
N THR A 101 2.96 35.00 -5.99
CA THR A 101 2.57 33.65 -5.54
C THR A 101 3.75 32.75 -5.16
N ALA A 102 4.98 33.14 -5.48
CA ALA A 102 6.17 32.34 -5.20
C ALA A 102 6.57 32.44 -3.71
N GLY A 103 6.72 31.30 -3.03
CA GLY A 103 7.29 31.26 -1.68
C GLY A 103 8.82 31.17 -1.71
N CYS A 104 9.51 31.96 -0.90
CA CYS A 104 10.95 31.84 -0.72
C CYS A 104 11.29 30.46 -0.13
N LYS A 105 12.10 29.67 -0.83
CA LYS A 105 12.45 28.31 -0.41
C LYS A 105 13.20 28.23 0.93
N LYS A 106 13.75 29.35 1.44
CA LYS A 106 14.40 29.46 2.75
C LYS A 106 13.41 29.82 3.88
N CYS A 107 12.99 31.08 3.99
CA CYS A 107 12.12 31.57 5.08
C CYS A 107 10.64 31.14 4.94
N LYS A 108 10.23 30.57 3.80
CA LYS A 108 8.85 30.13 3.47
C LYS A 108 7.82 31.23 3.27
N GLU A 109 8.18 32.49 3.50
CA GLU A 109 7.35 33.67 3.23
C GLU A 109 7.09 33.86 1.72
N LYS A 110 6.04 34.60 1.37
CA LYS A 110 5.72 34.92 -0.03
C LYS A 110 6.55 36.10 -0.54
N ILE A 111 7.16 35.92 -1.70
CA ILE A 111 7.81 37.00 -2.45
C ILE A 111 6.72 37.83 -3.12
N LEU A 112 6.52 39.07 -2.68
CA LEU A 112 5.44 39.95 -3.17
C LEU A 112 5.68 40.40 -4.61
N LYS A 113 4.60 40.79 -5.31
CA LYS A 113 4.68 41.26 -6.70
C LYS A 113 5.59 42.50 -6.79
N GLY A 114 6.54 42.49 -7.74
CA GLY A 114 7.47 43.60 -7.96
C GLY A 114 8.74 43.57 -7.08
N MET A 115 8.93 42.58 -6.21
CA MET A 115 10.20 42.40 -5.50
C MET A 115 11.19 41.57 -6.35
N VAL A 116 12.48 41.94 -6.33
CA VAL A 116 13.56 41.14 -6.93
C VAL A 116 13.74 39.83 -6.18
N ARG A 117 13.92 38.74 -6.95
CA ARG A 117 14.15 37.39 -6.44
C ARG A 117 15.17 36.66 -7.30
N ILE A 118 15.96 35.80 -6.67
CA ILE A 118 16.93 34.94 -7.34
C ILE A 118 16.38 33.52 -7.37
N GLY A 119 16.33 32.93 -8.57
CA GLY A 119 15.95 31.55 -8.81
C GLY A 119 17.18 30.68 -9.01
N LYS A 120 17.36 29.62 -8.22
CA LYS A 120 18.30 28.55 -8.56
C LYS A 120 17.60 27.59 -9.53
N VAL A 121 18.22 27.29 -10.67
CA VAL A 121 17.74 26.26 -11.59
C VAL A 121 18.07 24.88 -11.02
N VAL A 122 17.09 23.98 -10.99
CA VAL A 122 17.26 22.57 -10.61
C VAL A 122 16.41 21.68 -11.53
N PRO A 123 16.85 20.45 -11.85
CA PRO A 123 16.02 19.50 -12.59
C PRO A 123 14.68 19.26 -11.90
N ASN A 124 13.57 19.27 -12.65
CA ASN A 124 12.23 19.14 -12.11
C ASN A 124 11.94 17.69 -11.65
N PRO A 125 11.75 17.42 -10.35
CA PRO A 125 11.48 16.07 -9.85
C PRO A 125 10.04 15.61 -10.08
N PHE A 126 9.21 16.41 -10.77
CA PHE A 126 7.79 16.15 -11.00
C PHE A 126 7.42 15.88 -12.48
N THR A 127 8.39 15.84 -13.40
CA THR A 127 8.17 15.52 -14.82
C THR A 127 9.28 14.61 -15.33
N GLU A 128 8.93 13.40 -15.77
CA GLU A 128 9.91 12.41 -16.26
C GLU A 128 10.59 12.84 -17.58
N SER A 129 10.03 13.83 -18.29
CA SER A 129 10.53 14.41 -19.54
C SER A 129 11.78 15.32 -19.42
N GLY A 130 12.36 15.47 -18.22
CA GLY A 130 13.65 16.19 -18.05
C GLY A 130 13.60 17.72 -18.18
N GLY A 131 12.52 18.37 -17.74
CA GLY A 131 12.44 19.84 -17.68
C GLY A 131 13.13 20.46 -16.46
N ASP A 132 13.46 21.75 -16.54
CA ASP A 132 14.03 22.54 -15.43
C ASP A 132 12.95 23.23 -14.57
N MET A 133 13.25 23.39 -13.27
CA MET A 133 12.42 24.10 -12.29
C MET A 133 13.23 25.19 -11.59
N LYS A 134 12.67 26.40 -11.47
CA LYS A 134 13.31 27.54 -10.76
C LYS A 134 12.89 27.58 -9.28
N GLU A 135 13.84 27.32 -8.37
CA GLU A 135 13.67 27.50 -6.92
C GLU A 135 13.87 28.96 -6.52
N TRP A 136 12.80 29.67 -6.16
CA TRP A 136 12.86 31.09 -5.82
C TRP A 136 13.28 31.40 -4.39
N TYR A 137 14.10 32.45 -4.24
CA TYR A 137 14.60 33.00 -2.98
C TYR A 137 14.53 34.53 -2.98
N HIS A 138 14.31 35.15 -1.80
CA HIS A 138 14.70 36.55 -1.61
C HIS A 138 16.22 36.68 -1.78
N VAL A 139 16.71 37.84 -2.25
CA VAL A 139 18.14 38.11 -2.46
C VAL A 139 18.97 37.74 -1.21
N LYS A 140 18.71 38.38 -0.06
CA LYS A 140 19.39 38.08 1.21
C LYS A 140 19.38 36.58 1.55
N CYS A 141 18.24 35.93 1.36
CA CYS A 141 18.08 34.51 1.67
C CYS A 141 18.98 33.57 0.85
N ILE A 142 19.21 33.83 -0.46
CA ILE A 142 20.12 32.98 -1.25
C ILE A 142 21.58 33.21 -0.83
N PHE A 143 21.98 34.45 -0.56
CA PHE A 143 23.36 34.76 -0.16
C PHE A 143 23.72 34.11 1.18
N GLU A 144 22.92 34.23 2.26
CA GLU A 144 23.18 33.48 3.51
C GLU A 144 22.83 31.96 3.41
N LYS A 145 22.46 31.44 2.22
CA LYS A 145 22.41 29.99 1.94
C LYS A 145 23.71 29.53 1.26
N LEU A 146 24.26 30.34 0.36
CA LEU A 146 25.57 30.11 -0.29
C LEU A 146 26.74 30.30 0.69
N GLU A 147 26.61 31.21 1.66
CA GLU A 147 27.53 31.36 2.80
C GLU A 147 27.74 30.04 3.56
N ARG A 148 26.64 29.28 3.75
CA ARG A 148 26.60 28.02 4.52
C ARG A 148 26.69 26.77 3.63
N ALA A 149 26.97 26.93 2.33
CA ALA A 149 27.09 25.81 1.39
C ALA A 149 28.44 25.08 1.53
N ARG A 150 28.47 23.79 1.19
CA ARG A 150 29.73 23.02 1.11
C ARG A 150 30.60 23.58 -0.02
N ALA A 151 31.92 23.51 0.14
CA ALA A 151 32.90 24.02 -0.83
C ALA A 151 32.79 23.43 -2.25
N THR A 152 32.05 22.33 -2.44
CA THR A 152 31.74 21.71 -3.74
C THR A 152 30.48 22.28 -4.42
N THR A 153 29.92 23.39 -3.91
CA THR A 153 28.71 24.04 -4.46
C THR A 153 29.11 25.31 -5.18
N LYS A 154 28.76 25.47 -6.48
CA LYS A 154 29.00 26.74 -7.19
C LYS A 154 28.21 27.85 -6.50
N LYS A 155 28.93 28.88 -6.02
CA LYS A 155 28.33 30.11 -5.52
C LYS A 155 28.02 31.04 -6.71
N ILE A 156 27.38 32.16 -6.42
CA ILE A 156 27.30 33.30 -7.35
C ILE A 156 28.56 34.11 -7.04
N GLU A 157 29.54 34.07 -7.93
CA GLU A 157 30.87 34.69 -7.71
C GLU A 157 31.09 35.88 -8.64
N ASP A 158 30.40 35.92 -9.78
CA ASP A 158 30.38 37.04 -10.72
C ASP A 158 28.94 37.32 -11.21
N ILE A 159 28.71 38.51 -11.75
CA ILE A 159 27.46 38.95 -12.40
C ILE A 159 27.05 38.00 -13.53
N THR A 160 28.05 37.42 -14.22
CA THR A 160 27.86 36.45 -15.31
C THR A 160 27.18 35.13 -14.87
N ASP A 161 27.06 34.85 -13.56
CA ASP A 161 26.31 33.72 -13.03
C ASP A 161 24.78 33.92 -12.99
N LEU A 162 24.27 35.11 -13.32
CA LEU A 162 22.86 35.50 -13.17
C LEU A 162 22.15 35.76 -14.51
N GLU A 163 21.45 34.75 -15.04
CA GLU A 163 20.51 34.92 -16.16
C GLU A 163 19.46 36.00 -15.83
N GLY A 164 19.30 37.02 -16.68
CA GLY A 164 18.31 38.09 -16.50
C GLY A 164 18.79 39.36 -15.77
N TRP A 165 20.09 39.48 -15.48
CA TRP A 165 20.69 40.66 -14.84
C TRP A 165 20.37 42.00 -15.53
N GLU A 166 20.29 42.00 -16.85
CA GLU A 166 20.04 43.19 -17.68
C GLU A 166 18.67 43.84 -17.43
N GLU A 167 17.66 43.06 -16.98
CA GLU A 167 16.30 43.57 -16.71
C GLU A 167 16.18 44.35 -15.38
N LEU A 168 17.23 44.43 -14.56
CA LEU A 168 17.19 45.05 -13.22
C LEU A 168 17.44 46.57 -13.23
N GLN A 169 16.84 47.28 -12.28
CA GLN A 169 17.23 48.66 -11.92
C GLN A 169 18.56 48.67 -11.15
N ASP A 170 19.34 49.74 -11.34
CA ASP A 170 20.73 49.79 -10.86
C ASP A 170 20.84 49.77 -9.33
N SER A 171 19.83 50.28 -8.61
CA SER A 171 19.67 50.16 -7.16
C SER A 171 19.64 48.72 -6.65
N GLU A 172 19.09 47.78 -7.42
CA GLU A 172 19.09 46.35 -7.05
C GLU A 172 20.33 45.62 -7.57
N LYS A 173 20.96 46.10 -8.66
CA LYS A 173 22.28 45.63 -9.08
C LYS A 173 23.34 45.93 -8.01
N GLU A 174 23.34 47.15 -7.46
CA GLU A 174 24.21 47.53 -6.33
C GLU A 174 23.99 46.63 -5.10
N LEU A 175 22.74 46.39 -4.72
CA LEU A 175 22.39 45.51 -3.59
C LEU A 175 22.88 44.06 -3.77
N ILE A 176 22.83 43.53 -4.99
CA ILE A 176 23.33 42.17 -5.28
C ILE A 176 24.87 42.17 -5.31
N ASN A 177 25.50 43.18 -5.92
CA ASN A 177 26.96 43.32 -5.94
C ASN A 177 27.56 43.45 -4.53
N GLN A 178 26.90 44.18 -3.64
CA GLN A 178 27.27 44.25 -2.22
C GLN A 178 27.27 42.86 -1.58
N HIS A 179 26.22 42.05 -1.82
CA HIS A 179 26.13 40.70 -1.26
C HIS A 179 27.09 39.66 -1.90
N ILE A 180 27.53 39.87 -3.15
CA ILE A 180 28.63 39.10 -3.76
C ILE A 180 29.95 39.45 -3.04
N SER A 181 30.23 40.74 -2.85
CA SER A 181 31.42 41.21 -2.12
C SER A 181 31.46 40.74 -0.66
N ASP A 182 30.31 40.73 0.03
CA ASP A 182 30.14 40.15 1.38
C ASP A 182 30.51 38.66 1.43
N LEU A 183 30.16 37.86 0.40
CA LEU A 183 30.52 36.44 0.37
C LEU A 183 32.01 36.23 0.12
N THR A 184 32.59 36.96 -0.82
CA THR A 184 33.99 36.81 -1.23
C THR A 184 34.95 37.24 -0.11
N SER A 185 34.68 38.38 0.54
CA SER A 185 35.45 38.85 1.70
C SER A 185 35.38 37.90 2.89
N LYS A 186 34.21 37.30 3.19
CA LYS A 186 34.07 36.26 4.22
C LYS A 186 34.79 34.96 3.86
N ALA A 187 34.78 34.56 2.58
CA ALA A 187 35.50 33.37 2.11
C ALA A 187 37.02 33.50 2.31
N ALA A 188 37.58 34.69 2.07
CA ALA A 188 39.00 34.97 2.27
C ALA A 188 39.44 34.85 3.75
N ASN A 189 38.58 35.27 4.69
CA ASN A 189 38.89 35.33 6.13
C ASN A 189 38.84 33.98 6.89
N THR A 190 38.87 32.83 6.19
CA THR A 190 38.78 31.49 6.82
C THR A 190 40.17 30.83 6.95
N PRO A 191 40.75 30.70 8.17
CA PRO A 191 42.14 30.25 8.33
C PRO A 191 42.33 28.75 8.09
N LYS A 192 43.16 28.40 7.10
CA LYS A 192 43.55 27.01 6.75
C LYS A 192 44.61 26.47 7.73
N LYS A 193 44.19 25.76 8.80
CA LYS A 193 45.13 25.01 9.65
C LYS A 193 45.69 23.77 8.94
N LYS A 194 46.96 23.82 8.53
CA LYS A 194 47.80 22.61 8.36
C LYS A 194 48.19 22.04 9.72
N ALA A 195 48.49 20.75 9.79
CA ALA A 195 49.03 20.11 10.98
C ALA A 195 50.56 20.27 11.05
N THR A 196 51.08 20.58 12.24
CA THR A 196 52.50 20.45 12.60
C THR A 196 52.58 20.17 14.09
N VAL A 197 53.50 19.29 14.51
CA VAL A 197 53.66 18.86 15.90
C VAL A 197 54.74 19.69 16.59
N GLN A 198 54.44 20.23 17.77
CA GLN A 198 55.39 20.42 18.88
C GLN A 198 54.63 20.76 20.18
N ALA A 199 55.26 20.54 21.34
CA ALA A 199 54.60 20.59 22.65
C ALA A 199 55.17 21.68 23.57
N LYS A 200 54.33 22.20 24.49
CA LYS A 200 54.74 22.85 25.74
C LYS A 200 53.61 22.82 26.78
N ILE A 201 53.93 23.11 28.04
CA ILE A 201 53.17 22.69 29.25
C ILE A 201 52.94 23.89 30.19
N SER A 202 51.82 23.86 30.94
CA SER A 202 51.44 24.77 32.05
C SER A 202 51.00 26.20 31.66
N ALA A 203 50.24 26.95 32.48
CA ALA A 203 49.84 26.74 33.88
C ALA A 203 48.43 27.29 34.25
N SER A 204 48.00 27.03 35.50
CA SER A 204 47.03 27.77 36.33
C SER A 204 45.60 28.07 35.82
N GLY A 205 44.61 27.28 36.26
CA GLY A 205 43.79 27.68 37.41
C GLY A 205 42.57 28.62 37.27
N GLN A 206 41.41 28.04 36.91
CA GLN A 206 40.09 28.22 37.57
C GLN A 206 39.22 29.52 37.44
N ILE A 207 37.91 29.33 37.69
CA ILE A 207 36.88 30.26 38.26
C ILE A 207 35.93 31.09 37.36
N THR A 208 34.72 30.51 37.14
CA THR A 208 33.35 31.11 37.18
C THR A 208 32.76 31.99 36.05
N SER A 209 31.44 32.20 36.15
CA SER A 209 30.51 32.82 35.18
C SER A 209 29.54 33.82 35.87
N PRO A 210 28.94 34.79 35.13
CA PRO A 210 27.86 35.66 35.65
C PRO A 210 26.47 35.42 35.02
N LYS A 211 25.45 36.15 35.52
CA LYS A 211 24.00 36.00 35.25
C LYS A 211 23.36 37.21 34.51
N LYS A 212 22.02 37.17 34.40
CA LYS A 212 21.08 37.94 33.54
C LYS A 212 20.65 39.33 34.10
N MET A 213 20.13 40.19 33.19
CA MET A 213 19.05 41.21 33.39
C MET A 213 19.38 42.50 34.20
N PRO A 214 18.54 43.59 34.17
CA PRO A 214 17.42 43.99 33.28
C PRO A 214 17.46 45.46 32.78
N THR A 215 16.50 45.91 31.94
CA THR A 215 15.70 47.19 32.03
C THR A 215 14.82 47.44 30.77
N ALA A 216 13.84 48.36 30.87
CA ALA A 216 12.91 48.81 29.80
C ALA A 216 12.25 50.17 30.24
N SER A 217 11.30 50.86 29.58
CA SER A 217 10.47 50.69 28.36
C SER A 217 9.76 52.02 28.00
N SER A 218 9.43 52.30 26.73
CA SER A 218 8.46 53.36 26.33
C SER A 218 7.76 53.09 24.97
N ASP A 219 6.56 53.66 24.80
CA ASP A 219 5.62 53.57 23.65
C ASP A 219 4.94 54.96 23.49
N PRO A 220 4.44 55.37 22.29
CA PRO A 220 3.02 55.15 21.98
C PRO A 220 2.66 54.89 20.50
N SER A 221 1.67 54.01 20.27
CA SER A 221 1.01 53.81 18.96
C SER A 221 -0.05 54.87 18.59
N PRO A 222 -0.62 54.88 17.35
CA PRO A 222 -1.97 54.30 17.23
C PRO A 222 -2.37 53.63 15.87
N LYS A 223 -2.78 52.36 15.98
CA LYS A 223 -4.03 51.72 15.44
C LYS A 223 -4.56 52.00 14.01
N LYS A 224 -4.57 50.93 13.18
CA LYS A 224 -5.65 50.46 12.27
C LYS A 224 -5.22 49.10 11.68
N PHE A 225 -6.05 48.12 11.31
CA PHE A 225 -7.42 47.72 11.70
C PHE A 225 -7.59 46.27 11.23
N SER A 226 -8.03 45.34 12.09
CA SER A 226 -8.23 43.93 11.69
C SER A 226 -9.39 43.29 12.45
N GLY A 227 -10.32 42.68 11.72
CA GLY A 227 -11.43 41.95 12.30
C GLY A 227 -11.87 40.81 11.38
N PHE A 228 -11.78 39.56 11.88
CA PHE A 228 -12.93 38.71 12.18
C PHE A 228 -12.44 37.32 12.63
N THR A 229 -12.24 37.17 13.94
CA THR A 229 -12.17 35.87 14.61
C THR A 229 -13.19 35.89 15.75
N ALA A 230 -14.18 35.01 15.68
CA ALA A 230 -15.26 34.98 16.68
C ALA A 230 -14.74 34.41 18.02
N LYS A 231 -15.06 35.09 19.12
CA LYS A 231 -14.85 34.54 20.47
C LYS A 231 -15.96 33.53 20.81
N PRO A 232 -15.67 32.42 21.49
CA PRO A 232 -16.66 31.71 22.28
C PRO A 232 -17.22 32.61 23.39
N GLY A 233 -18.49 32.41 23.75
CA GLY A 233 -19.10 33.05 24.92
C GLY A 233 -18.57 32.47 26.23
N SER A 234 -18.65 33.25 27.32
CA SER A 234 -18.17 32.85 28.65
C SER A 234 -19.33 32.40 29.55
N SER A 235 -19.62 31.10 29.57
CA SER A 235 -20.51 30.49 30.57
C SER A 235 -20.35 28.96 30.61
N ASP A 236 -19.17 28.47 30.98
CA ASP A 236 -18.94 27.08 31.38
C ASP A 236 -17.83 27.02 32.43
N GLU A 237 -17.99 26.15 33.43
CA GLU A 237 -17.02 26.02 34.52
C GLU A 237 -15.73 25.35 34.04
N VAL A 238 -14.58 25.84 34.48
CA VAL A 238 -13.29 25.22 34.21
C VAL A 238 -13.13 23.97 35.09
N ALA A 239 -13.77 22.88 34.67
CA ALA A 239 -13.53 21.55 35.21
C ALA A 239 -12.02 21.25 35.11
N SER A 240 -11.37 21.19 36.27
CA SER A 240 -9.91 21.08 36.34
C SER A 240 -9.42 19.79 35.71
N ALA A 241 -8.22 19.83 35.11
CA ALA A 241 -7.56 18.67 34.54
C ALA A 241 -7.15 17.71 35.67
N SER A 242 -8.10 16.88 36.12
CA SER A 242 -7.88 15.84 37.13
C SER A 242 -6.70 14.96 36.71
N PRO A 243 -5.79 14.60 37.64
CA PRO A 243 -4.72 13.67 37.33
C PRO A 243 -5.33 12.35 36.85
N ARG A 244 -4.84 11.84 35.71
CA ARG A 244 -5.26 10.52 35.23
C ARG A 244 -4.89 9.50 36.31
N LYS A 245 -5.88 8.79 36.84
CA LYS A 245 -5.63 7.63 37.69
C LYS A 245 -4.73 6.64 36.92
N PRO A 246 -3.73 6.01 37.56
CA PRO A 246 -2.96 4.95 36.92
C PRO A 246 -3.89 3.81 36.52
N SER A 247 -3.49 3.03 35.51
CA SER A 247 -4.31 1.90 35.07
C SER A 247 -4.30 0.78 36.11
N LEU A 248 -5.39 0.00 36.21
CA LEU A 248 -5.45 -1.20 37.05
C LEU A 248 -4.37 -2.25 36.71
N SER A 249 -3.76 -2.17 35.52
CA SER A 249 -2.60 -2.99 35.14
C SER A 249 -1.34 -2.51 35.82
N THR A 250 -1.10 -1.19 35.79
CA THR A 250 0.06 -0.55 36.38
C THR A 250 0.01 -0.59 37.91
N GLU A 251 -1.16 -0.37 38.52
CA GLU A 251 -1.38 -0.50 39.98
C GLU A 251 -1.11 -1.91 40.53
N LYS A 252 -1.28 -2.96 39.71
CA LYS A 252 -1.01 -4.36 40.08
C LYS A 252 0.40 -4.84 39.72
N SER A 253 1.18 -4.03 38.99
CA SER A 253 2.53 -4.39 38.55
C SER A 253 3.60 -3.97 39.55
N ASP A 254 4.67 -4.76 39.66
CA ASP A 254 5.95 -4.30 40.22
C ASP A 254 6.90 -3.98 39.06
N PRO A 255 7.21 -2.69 38.80
CA PRO A 255 8.14 -2.28 37.74
C PRO A 255 9.57 -2.83 37.89
N LYS A 256 9.95 -3.34 39.07
CA LYS A 256 11.25 -3.95 39.35
C LYS A 256 11.23 -5.48 39.25
N HIS A 257 10.05 -6.10 39.09
CA HIS A 257 9.94 -7.56 38.98
C HIS A 257 10.50 -8.08 37.64
N LYS A 258 10.95 -9.34 37.65
CA LYS A 258 11.57 -9.99 36.47
C LYS A 258 10.66 -10.04 35.25
N ASP A 259 9.34 -10.12 35.46
CA ASP A 259 8.32 -10.13 34.39
C ASP A 259 8.32 -8.83 33.57
N CYS A 260 8.76 -7.71 34.15
CA CYS A 260 8.89 -6.43 33.44
C CYS A 260 10.16 -6.35 32.58
N LEU A 261 11.05 -7.34 32.58
CA LEU A 261 12.30 -7.29 31.80
C LEU A 261 12.10 -7.70 30.34
N LEU A 262 12.71 -6.96 29.41
CA LEU A 262 12.75 -7.29 27.98
C LEU A 262 13.35 -8.69 27.71
N ARG A 263 14.21 -9.18 28.61
CA ARG A 263 14.75 -10.55 28.61
C ARG A 263 13.65 -11.62 28.65
N GLU A 264 12.68 -11.45 29.55
CA GLU A 264 11.62 -12.44 29.78
C GLU A 264 10.51 -12.30 28.72
N PHE A 265 10.20 -11.07 28.31
CA PHE A 265 9.37 -10.80 27.13
C PHE A 265 9.94 -11.47 25.85
N ARG A 266 11.26 -11.40 25.62
CA ARG A 266 11.91 -12.09 24.50
C ARG A 266 11.83 -13.62 24.62
N LYS A 267 12.05 -14.19 25.81
CA LYS A 267 11.90 -15.64 26.04
C LYS A 267 10.50 -16.10 25.67
N LEU A 268 9.47 -15.36 26.11
CA LEU A 268 8.08 -15.62 25.73
C LEU A 268 7.91 -15.60 24.21
N CYS A 269 8.40 -14.55 23.53
CA CYS A 269 8.32 -14.45 22.07
C CYS A 269 9.02 -15.63 21.35
N ALA A 270 10.16 -16.10 21.86
CA ALA A 270 10.86 -17.27 21.32
C ALA A 270 10.06 -18.56 21.54
N MET A 271 9.63 -18.84 22.78
CA MET A 271 8.82 -20.01 23.12
C MET A 271 7.52 -20.10 22.30
N VAL A 272 6.91 -18.96 21.98
CA VAL A 272 5.72 -18.85 21.10
C VAL A 272 6.07 -19.03 19.62
N ALA A 273 7.26 -18.62 19.18
CA ALA A 273 7.75 -18.81 17.81
C ALA A 273 8.09 -20.29 17.52
N ASP A 274 8.79 -20.95 18.45
CA ASP A 274 9.37 -22.29 18.33
C ASP A 274 8.33 -23.43 18.29
N LYS A 275 7.05 -23.13 18.53
CA LYS A 275 5.94 -24.09 18.45
C LYS A 275 5.11 -23.85 17.19
N PRO A 276 4.65 -24.90 16.48
CA PRO A 276 3.76 -24.73 15.34
C PRO A 276 2.28 -24.55 15.76
N SER A 277 1.82 -25.31 16.77
CA SER A 277 0.41 -25.37 17.16
C SER A 277 -0.08 -24.10 17.86
N TYR A 278 -1.12 -23.46 17.33
CA TYR A 278 -1.72 -22.25 17.90
C TYR A 278 -2.24 -22.45 19.33
N ASN A 279 -2.84 -23.60 19.65
CA ASN A 279 -3.34 -23.88 20.99
C ASN A 279 -2.20 -23.89 22.02
N VAL A 280 -1.03 -24.43 21.65
CA VAL A 280 0.17 -24.43 22.50
C VAL A 280 0.73 -23.01 22.66
N LYS A 281 0.61 -22.14 21.64
CA LYS A 281 0.99 -20.72 21.76
C LYS A 281 0.10 -19.96 22.74
N THR A 282 -1.21 -20.12 22.63
CA THR A 282 -2.17 -19.55 23.58
C THR A 282 -1.86 -20.02 25.00
N GLN A 283 -1.62 -21.33 25.19
CA GLN A 283 -1.27 -21.91 26.49
C GLN A 283 0.04 -21.32 27.06
N ILE A 284 1.11 -21.20 26.26
CA ILE A 284 2.40 -20.62 26.70
C ILE A 284 2.23 -19.16 27.16
N ILE A 285 1.43 -18.37 26.44
CA ILE A 285 1.12 -16.98 26.82
C ILE A 285 0.28 -16.96 28.10
N GLN A 286 -0.73 -17.82 28.20
CA GLN A 286 -1.61 -17.91 29.36
C GLN A 286 -0.84 -18.32 30.62
N ASP A 287 0.04 -19.32 30.53
CA ASP A 287 0.92 -19.73 31.63
C ASP A 287 1.80 -18.58 32.11
N PHE A 288 2.40 -17.81 31.19
CA PHE A 288 3.21 -16.65 31.56
C PHE A 288 2.38 -15.54 32.22
N LEU A 289 1.20 -15.22 31.67
CA LEU A 289 0.30 -14.17 32.20
C LEU A 289 -0.41 -14.57 33.51
N GLN A 290 -0.44 -15.84 33.87
CA GLN A 290 -0.99 -16.32 35.15
C GLN A 290 0.09 -16.58 36.20
N LYS A 291 1.16 -17.31 35.85
CA LYS A 291 2.18 -17.82 36.79
C LYS A 291 3.42 -16.93 36.89
N GLY A 292 3.65 -16.04 35.92
CA GLY A 292 4.85 -15.23 35.81
C GLY A 292 6.12 -16.05 35.57
N THR A 293 7.27 -15.36 35.56
CA THR A 293 8.60 -15.97 35.38
C THR A 293 9.01 -16.86 36.57
N SER A 294 8.47 -16.56 37.76
CA SER A 294 8.85 -17.19 39.03
C SER A 294 7.91 -18.33 39.47
N GLY A 295 6.76 -18.52 38.80
CA GLY A 295 5.78 -19.57 39.11
C GLY A 295 4.77 -19.21 40.21
N ASP A 296 5.02 -18.16 40.98
CA ASP A 296 4.22 -17.71 42.13
C ASP A 296 3.22 -16.59 41.80
N GLY A 297 3.02 -16.29 40.51
CA GLY A 297 2.07 -15.31 40.00
C GLY A 297 2.73 -14.25 39.11
N PHE A 298 2.02 -13.83 38.06
CA PHE A 298 2.47 -12.74 37.20
C PHE A 298 2.39 -11.39 37.93
N ARG A 299 3.53 -10.67 38.01
CA ARG A 299 3.65 -9.34 38.64
C ARG A 299 4.12 -8.25 37.66
N GLY A 300 4.10 -8.52 36.35
CA GLY A 300 4.40 -7.54 35.32
C GLY A 300 3.22 -6.62 34.98
N ASP A 301 3.43 -5.63 34.11
CA ASP A 301 2.32 -4.86 33.54
C ASP A 301 1.65 -5.69 32.42
N LEU A 302 0.42 -6.14 32.69
CA LEU A 302 -0.38 -6.99 31.81
C LEU A 302 -0.73 -6.29 30.48
N TYR A 303 -1.16 -5.02 30.56
CA TYR A 303 -1.49 -4.21 29.40
C TYR A 303 -0.26 -4.01 28.50
N LEU A 304 0.90 -3.63 29.06
CA LEU A 304 2.12 -3.46 28.27
C LEU A 304 2.61 -4.77 27.66
N THR A 305 2.54 -5.88 28.40
CA THR A 305 2.91 -7.21 27.90
C THR A 305 2.04 -7.61 26.69
N VAL A 306 0.72 -7.49 26.80
CA VAL A 306 -0.22 -7.82 25.70
C VAL A 306 -0.11 -6.81 24.54
N LYS A 307 0.14 -5.52 24.82
CA LYS A 307 0.39 -4.47 23.81
C LYS A 307 1.64 -4.79 22.97
N LEU A 308 2.76 -5.12 23.62
CA LEU A 308 4.03 -5.42 22.95
C LEU A 308 4.02 -6.78 22.24
N LEU A 309 3.22 -7.75 22.70
CA LEU A 309 2.95 -9.00 21.95
C LEU A 309 2.14 -8.74 20.65
N LEU A 310 1.49 -7.58 20.51
CA LEU A 310 0.58 -7.26 19.41
C LEU A 310 0.97 -6.01 18.60
N PRO A 311 2.25 -5.82 18.18
CA PRO A 311 2.71 -4.60 17.52
C PRO A 311 2.16 -4.48 16.08
N GLY A 312 1.69 -5.60 15.51
CA GLY A 312 0.96 -5.68 14.26
C GLY A 312 -0.52 -5.28 14.36
N VAL A 313 -1.06 -5.12 15.57
CA VAL A 313 -2.48 -4.85 15.86
C VAL A 313 -2.65 -3.44 16.42
N ILE A 314 -1.79 -3.05 17.36
CA ILE A 314 -1.69 -1.72 17.96
C ILE A 314 -0.52 -0.98 17.28
N LYS A 315 -0.76 -0.47 16.07
CA LYS A 315 0.28 0.13 15.23
C LYS A 315 0.49 1.61 15.53
N SER A 316 1.59 1.94 16.23
CA SER A 316 2.27 3.24 16.09
C SER A 316 2.81 3.42 14.66
N VAL A 317 3.30 4.61 14.31
CA VAL A 317 3.98 4.85 13.03
C VAL A 317 5.34 5.47 13.31
N TYR A 318 6.42 4.76 12.97
CA TYR A 318 7.81 5.17 13.27
C TYR A 318 8.52 5.87 12.10
N ASN A 319 7.90 5.94 10.91
CA ASN A 319 8.48 6.51 9.69
C ASN A 319 9.82 5.86 9.26
N LEU A 320 9.98 4.56 9.53
CA LEU A 320 11.17 3.77 9.20
C LEU A 320 10.79 2.54 8.35
N ASN A 321 11.51 2.35 7.24
CA ASN A 321 11.48 1.13 6.42
C ASN A 321 12.83 0.38 6.48
N ASP A 322 12.92 -0.81 5.89
CA ASP A 322 14.12 -1.67 5.98
C ASP A 322 15.41 -0.97 5.50
N LYS A 323 15.32 -0.18 4.42
CA LYS A 323 16.46 0.59 3.89
C LYS A 323 16.86 1.76 4.79
N GLN A 324 15.90 2.41 5.45
CA GLN A 324 16.20 3.45 6.44
C GLN A 324 16.81 2.84 7.71
N ILE A 325 16.29 1.72 8.20
CA ILE A 325 16.84 1.01 9.36
C ILE A 325 18.30 0.63 9.08
N VAL A 326 18.59 -0.01 7.94
CA VAL A 326 19.96 -0.32 7.52
C VAL A 326 20.84 0.94 7.42
N LYS A 327 20.36 2.01 6.76
CA LYS A 327 21.10 3.27 6.60
C LYS A 327 21.42 3.99 7.92
N LEU A 328 20.53 3.92 8.92
CA LEU A 328 20.77 4.51 10.24
C LEU A 328 21.74 3.62 11.05
N PHE A 329 21.53 2.30 11.04
CA PHE A 329 22.40 1.39 11.79
C PHE A 329 23.80 1.23 11.21
N SER A 330 24.00 1.35 9.89
CA SER A 330 25.34 1.34 9.30
C SER A 330 26.20 2.53 9.78
N ARG A 331 25.57 3.68 10.06
CA ARG A 331 26.23 4.84 10.66
C ARG A 331 26.55 4.62 12.14
N ILE A 332 25.62 4.02 12.89
CA ILE A 332 25.75 3.69 14.33
C ILE A 332 26.90 2.67 14.57
N PHE A 333 26.96 1.63 13.74
CA PHE A 333 27.97 0.56 13.82
C PHE A 333 29.27 0.86 13.07
N GLY A 334 29.35 1.99 12.35
CA GLY A 334 30.51 2.38 11.56
C GLY A 334 30.86 1.40 10.43
N CYS A 335 29.86 0.70 9.87
CA CYS A 335 30.03 -0.39 8.92
C CYS A 335 29.48 -0.07 7.52
N SER A 336 29.79 -0.93 6.56
CA SER A 336 29.34 -0.80 5.18
C SER A 336 27.82 -0.96 5.05
N GLN A 337 27.16 0.07 4.55
CA GLN A 337 25.72 0.02 4.23
C GLN A 337 25.43 -1.02 3.13
N GLU A 338 26.39 -1.26 2.23
CA GLU A 338 26.23 -2.16 1.08
C GLU A 338 26.23 -3.63 1.51
N ASP A 339 27.07 -3.99 2.48
CA ASP A 339 27.10 -5.34 3.04
C ASP A 339 25.85 -5.63 3.88
N MET A 340 25.34 -4.64 4.63
CA MET A 340 24.04 -4.75 5.30
C MET A 340 22.86 -4.86 4.30
N VAL A 341 22.93 -4.17 3.15
CA VAL A 341 21.92 -4.32 2.09
C VAL A 341 21.99 -5.69 1.42
N ARG A 342 23.19 -6.30 1.31
CA ARG A 342 23.37 -7.66 0.80
C ARG A 342 22.81 -8.70 1.77
N ASP A 343 23.07 -8.58 3.07
CA ASP A 343 22.48 -9.47 4.08
C ASP A 343 20.94 -9.34 4.15
N LEU A 344 20.41 -8.12 3.97
CA LEU A 344 18.96 -7.87 3.91
C LEU A 344 18.24 -8.62 2.76
N GLU A 345 18.95 -9.15 1.75
CA GLU A 345 18.39 -10.07 0.74
C GLU A 345 17.78 -11.35 1.39
N GLN A 346 18.23 -11.73 2.59
CA GLN A 346 17.66 -12.80 3.41
C GLN A 346 16.29 -12.45 4.05
N GLY A 347 15.81 -11.21 3.91
CA GLY A 347 14.44 -10.83 4.27
C GLY A 347 14.14 -10.65 5.77
N ASP A 348 15.17 -10.47 6.62
CA ASP A 348 15.00 -10.09 8.02
C ASP A 348 15.96 -8.99 8.48
N VAL A 349 15.52 -7.73 8.38
CA VAL A 349 16.28 -6.57 8.89
C VAL A 349 16.58 -6.65 10.40
N SER A 350 15.81 -7.41 11.20
CA SER A 350 16.11 -7.61 12.62
C SER A 350 17.23 -8.62 12.86
N GLU A 351 17.49 -9.51 11.89
CA GLU A 351 18.64 -10.40 11.90
C GLU A 351 19.89 -9.67 11.37
N THR A 352 19.76 -8.93 10.27
CA THR A 352 20.82 -8.06 9.74
C THR A 352 21.34 -7.10 10.80
N VAL A 353 20.44 -6.40 11.50
CA VAL A 353 20.86 -5.49 12.59
C VAL A 353 21.51 -6.27 13.75
N ARG A 354 21.11 -7.50 14.05
CA ARG A 354 21.79 -8.34 15.08
C ARG A 354 23.23 -8.67 14.67
N ILE A 355 23.41 -9.21 13.45
CA ILE A 355 24.71 -9.69 12.96
C ILE A 355 25.74 -8.56 12.93
N PHE A 356 25.37 -7.40 12.37
CA PHE A 356 26.28 -6.25 12.28
C PHE A 356 26.48 -5.54 13.63
N PHE A 357 25.54 -5.64 14.58
CA PHE A 357 25.72 -5.16 15.95
C PHE A 357 26.69 -6.04 16.76
N GLU A 358 26.67 -7.36 16.57
CA GLU A 358 27.64 -8.28 17.18
C GLU A 358 29.08 -8.08 16.66
N GLN A 359 29.23 -7.49 15.46
CA GLN A 359 30.51 -7.11 14.85
C GLN A 359 30.94 -5.66 15.15
N SER A 360 30.05 -4.84 15.72
CA SER A 360 30.22 -3.40 15.89
C SER A 360 31.25 -3.06 16.98
N LYS A 361 32.31 -2.33 16.59
CA LYS A 361 33.35 -1.83 17.51
C LYS A 361 33.07 -0.42 18.04
N SER A 362 32.28 0.39 17.32
CA SER A 362 31.88 1.74 17.75
C SER A 362 30.77 1.72 18.80
N CYS A 363 29.87 0.74 18.68
CA CYS A 363 28.70 0.54 19.52
C CYS A 363 28.62 -0.96 19.85
N PRO A 364 29.38 -1.46 20.85
CA PRO A 364 29.39 -2.87 21.21
C PRO A 364 28.12 -3.25 21.99
N PRO A 365 27.61 -4.50 21.88
CA PRO A 365 26.46 -4.94 22.64
C PRO A 365 26.68 -4.93 24.15
N ALA A 366 25.64 -4.55 24.91
CA ALA A 366 25.67 -4.58 26.37
C ALA A 366 25.77 -6.03 26.89
N ALA A 367 26.57 -6.24 27.94
CA ALA A 367 26.86 -7.59 28.48
C ALA A 367 25.66 -8.26 29.20
N LYS A 368 24.64 -7.48 29.60
CA LYS A 368 23.43 -7.98 30.28
C LYS A 368 22.20 -7.23 29.77
N SER A 369 21.12 -7.98 29.54
CA SER A 369 19.80 -7.43 29.22
C SER A 369 19.16 -6.87 30.50
N LEU A 370 19.07 -5.55 30.61
CA LEU A 370 18.57 -4.82 31.78
C LEU A 370 17.38 -3.89 31.48
N LEU A 371 17.01 -3.72 30.21
CA LEU A 371 15.88 -2.88 29.80
C LEU A 371 14.54 -3.46 30.28
N THR A 372 13.64 -2.59 30.74
CA THR A 372 12.25 -2.98 31.04
C THR A 372 11.33 -2.78 29.83
N ILE A 373 10.16 -3.44 29.85
CA ILE A 373 9.12 -3.26 28.84
C ILE A 373 8.52 -1.84 28.86
N GLN A 374 8.53 -1.17 30.01
CA GLN A 374 8.15 0.23 30.17
C GLN A 374 9.13 1.14 29.40
N GLU A 375 10.44 0.97 29.60
CA GLU A 375 11.46 1.76 28.88
C GLU A 375 11.40 1.56 27.37
N VAL A 376 11.09 0.34 26.91
CA VAL A 376 10.90 0.03 25.49
C VAL A 376 9.64 0.69 24.94
N ASP A 377 8.52 0.69 25.68
CA ASP A 377 7.28 1.34 25.24
C ASP A 377 7.41 2.88 25.21
N ASP A 378 8.13 3.46 26.17
CA ASP A 378 8.49 4.88 26.17
C ASP A 378 9.41 5.23 24.99
N PHE A 379 10.46 4.43 24.73
CA PHE A 379 11.34 4.59 23.57
C PHE A 379 10.54 4.53 22.25
N LEU A 380 9.65 3.56 22.07
CA LEU A 380 8.80 3.44 20.87
C LEU A 380 7.83 4.63 20.78
N THR A 381 7.28 5.07 21.90
CA THR A 381 6.38 6.24 21.98
C THR A 381 7.12 7.54 21.64
N GLN A 382 8.39 7.69 22.01
CA GLN A 382 9.25 8.80 21.59
C GLN A 382 9.58 8.70 20.09
N LEU A 383 10.05 7.54 19.62
CA LEU A 383 10.43 7.31 18.22
C LEU A 383 9.27 7.59 17.25
N SER A 384 8.03 7.25 17.63
CA SER A 384 6.83 7.53 16.81
C SER A 384 6.50 9.02 16.61
N LYS A 385 7.10 9.92 17.41
CA LYS A 385 6.98 11.38 17.29
C LYS A 385 8.06 11.97 16.38
N LEU A 386 9.09 11.20 16.03
CA LEU A 386 10.23 11.65 15.23
C LEU A 386 10.01 11.43 13.73
N SER A 387 10.61 12.32 12.93
CA SER A 387 10.49 12.32 11.47
C SER A 387 11.75 12.77 10.72
N LYS A 388 12.78 13.27 11.42
CA LYS A 388 14.10 13.54 10.83
C LYS A 388 15.04 12.36 11.06
N GLU A 389 15.86 12.04 10.06
CA GLU A 389 16.83 10.94 10.15
C GLU A 389 17.82 11.11 11.31
N ASP A 390 18.31 12.33 11.55
CA ASP A 390 19.33 12.58 12.57
C ASP A 390 18.75 12.45 14.01
N ASP A 391 17.56 13.00 14.24
CA ASP A 391 16.84 12.84 15.52
C ASP A 391 16.54 11.34 15.80
N GLN A 392 16.13 10.59 14.76
CA GLN A 392 15.89 9.15 14.83
C GLN A 392 17.18 8.38 15.09
N GLN A 393 18.30 8.77 14.47
CA GLN A 393 19.60 8.11 14.63
C GLN A 393 20.11 8.23 16.06
N SER A 394 19.99 9.40 16.69
CA SER A 394 20.36 9.61 18.10
C SER A 394 19.56 8.69 19.02
N LEU A 395 18.22 8.68 18.91
CA LEU A 395 17.39 7.85 19.77
C LEU A 395 17.62 6.33 19.54
N LEU A 396 17.95 5.91 18.31
CA LEU A 396 18.33 4.53 18.00
C LEU A 396 19.72 4.15 18.56
N GLN A 397 20.68 5.09 18.56
CA GLN A 397 21.99 4.93 19.20
C GLN A 397 21.83 4.76 20.72
N ASP A 398 21.03 5.62 21.35
CA ASP A 398 20.83 5.64 22.80
C ASP A 398 20.24 4.33 23.34
N VAL A 399 19.27 3.73 22.61
CA VAL A 399 18.73 2.42 22.99
C VAL A 399 19.70 1.28 22.64
N ALA A 400 20.40 1.34 21.51
CA ALA A 400 21.37 0.31 21.10
C ALA A 400 22.51 0.17 22.11
N ASN A 401 23.04 1.28 22.61
CA ASN A 401 24.05 1.32 23.68
C ASN A 401 23.63 0.59 24.98
N ARG A 402 22.33 0.34 25.18
CA ARG A 402 21.75 -0.35 26.35
C ARG A 402 21.29 -1.79 26.06
N CYS A 403 21.42 -2.26 24.82
CA CYS A 403 20.90 -3.55 24.35
C CYS A 403 21.96 -4.65 24.31
N THR A 404 21.62 -5.87 24.74
CA THR A 404 22.26 -7.07 24.15
C THR A 404 21.83 -7.17 22.67
N ALA A 405 22.58 -7.89 21.84
CA ALA A 405 22.21 -8.08 20.43
C ALA A 405 20.80 -8.68 20.24
N ASN A 406 20.37 -9.53 21.18
CA ASN A 406 19.04 -10.11 21.21
C ASN A 406 17.94 -9.15 21.72
N ASP A 407 18.29 -8.13 22.52
CA ASP A 407 17.36 -7.03 22.85
C ASP A 407 17.11 -6.17 21.61
N LEU A 408 18.16 -5.76 20.90
CA LEU A 408 18.03 -4.90 19.72
C LEU A 408 17.23 -5.59 18.62
N LYS A 409 17.50 -6.86 18.32
CA LYS A 409 16.68 -7.69 17.41
C LYS A 409 15.18 -7.68 17.77
N CYS A 410 14.85 -7.76 19.05
CA CYS A 410 13.47 -7.71 19.52
C CYS A 410 12.85 -6.31 19.29
N ILE A 411 13.60 -5.24 19.58
CA ILE A 411 13.16 -3.85 19.36
C ILE A 411 12.97 -3.55 17.87
N ILE A 412 13.86 -4.00 16.97
CA ILE A 412 13.66 -3.85 15.52
C ILE A 412 12.39 -4.58 15.06
N ARG A 413 12.06 -5.74 15.62
CA ARG A 413 10.80 -6.47 15.35
C ARG A 413 9.55 -5.70 15.82
N LEU A 414 9.61 -5.05 16.98
CA LEU A 414 8.56 -4.15 17.46
C LEU A 414 8.38 -2.93 16.54
N ILE A 415 9.49 -2.32 16.09
CA ILE A 415 9.49 -1.22 15.09
C ILE A 415 8.91 -1.68 13.75
N LYS A 416 9.22 -2.92 13.32
CA LYS A 416 8.72 -3.53 12.08
C LYS A 416 7.27 -4.03 12.16
N HIS A 417 6.64 -3.96 13.33
CA HIS A 417 5.28 -4.46 13.60
C HIS A 417 5.11 -5.99 13.48
N ASP A 418 6.20 -6.76 13.55
CA ASP A 418 6.20 -8.21 13.41
C ASP A 418 7.28 -8.88 14.26
N LEU A 419 6.85 -9.65 15.27
CA LEU A 419 7.71 -10.45 16.15
C LEU A 419 8.22 -11.76 15.49
N LYS A 420 7.65 -12.14 14.33
CA LYS A 420 7.84 -13.42 13.64
C LYS A 420 7.50 -14.66 14.47
N MET A 421 6.64 -14.52 15.48
CA MET A 421 6.22 -15.62 16.36
C MET A 421 4.99 -16.39 15.87
N ASN A 422 4.42 -16.02 14.70
CA ASN A 422 3.22 -16.63 14.12
C ASN A 422 2.07 -16.77 15.15
N ALA A 423 1.82 -15.70 15.91
CA ALA A 423 0.67 -15.50 16.78
C ALA A 423 0.18 -14.05 16.62
N GLY A 424 -1.13 -13.86 16.56
CA GLY A 424 -1.76 -12.55 16.38
C GLY A 424 -2.87 -12.32 17.39
N ALA A 425 -3.68 -11.27 17.16
CA ALA A 425 -4.72 -10.80 18.09
C ALA A 425 -5.53 -11.92 18.77
N LYS A 426 -5.98 -12.93 18.00
CA LYS A 426 -6.71 -14.09 18.54
C LYS A 426 -5.89 -14.80 19.63
N HIS A 427 -4.78 -15.43 19.27
CA HIS A 427 -4.05 -16.33 20.17
C HIS A 427 -3.48 -15.64 21.42
N VAL A 428 -3.21 -14.33 21.35
CA VAL A 428 -2.76 -13.53 22.50
C VAL A 428 -3.93 -13.10 23.39
N LEU A 429 -5.11 -12.82 22.84
CA LEU A 429 -6.29 -12.41 23.62
C LEU A 429 -7.06 -13.62 24.17
N ASP A 430 -7.14 -14.73 23.45
CA ASP A 430 -7.67 -16.01 23.95
C ASP A 430 -6.91 -16.48 25.22
N ALA A 431 -5.64 -16.07 25.38
CA ALA A 431 -4.80 -16.35 26.54
C ALA A 431 -5.04 -15.39 27.74
N LEU A 432 -5.74 -14.28 27.51
CA LEU A 432 -6.11 -13.28 28.52
C LEU A 432 -7.49 -13.58 29.12
N ASP A 433 -8.49 -13.82 28.28
CA ASP A 433 -9.84 -14.27 28.63
C ASP A 433 -10.51 -14.88 27.38
N PRO A 434 -11.33 -15.95 27.49
CA PRO A 434 -11.95 -16.60 26.33
C PRO A 434 -12.78 -15.68 25.43
N ASN A 435 -13.34 -14.60 25.97
CA ASN A 435 -14.11 -13.60 25.23
C ASN A 435 -13.31 -12.35 24.84
N ALA A 436 -12.05 -12.19 25.28
CA ALA A 436 -11.25 -10.99 25.00
C ALA A 436 -11.06 -10.73 23.50
N TYR A 437 -10.93 -11.77 22.67
CA TYR A 437 -10.83 -11.59 21.22
C TYR A 437 -12.14 -11.11 20.58
N GLU A 438 -13.30 -11.63 21.01
CA GLU A 438 -14.59 -11.18 20.51
C GLU A 438 -14.92 -9.76 21.01
N ALA A 439 -14.65 -9.46 22.29
CA ALA A 439 -14.78 -8.12 22.86
C ALA A 439 -13.89 -7.09 22.16
N PHE A 440 -12.63 -7.43 21.85
CA PHE A 440 -11.71 -6.57 21.11
C PHE A 440 -12.10 -6.36 19.63
N LYS A 441 -12.87 -7.28 19.03
CA LYS A 441 -13.46 -7.07 17.71
C LYS A 441 -14.71 -6.19 17.78
N ALA A 442 -15.53 -6.31 18.82
CA ALA A 442 -16.69 -5.45 19.04
C ALA A 442 -16.31 -4.01 19.41
N SER A 443 -15.25 -3.83 20.20
CA SER A 443 -14.70 -2.52 20.58
C SER A 443 -13.17 -2.59 20.56
N ARG A 444 -12.54 -1.99 19.56
CA ARG A 444 -11.09 -2.11 19.32
C ARG A 444 -10.23 -1.23 20.23
N ASN A 445 -10.42 -1.37 21.54
CA ASN A 445 -9.62 -0.74 22.58
C ASN A 445 -9.01 -1.80 23.49
N LEU A 446 -7.71 -2.06 23.33
CA LEU A 446 -7.00 -3.06 24.12
C LEU A 446 -6.94 -2.68 25.62
N HIS A 447 -6.88 -1.39 25.93
CA HIS A 447 -6.81 -0.91 27.33
C HIS A 447 -8.13 -1.17 28.05
N ASP A 448 -9.27 -0.91 27.41
CA ASP A 448 -10.60 -1.23 27.94
C ASP A 448 -10.77 -2.74 28.20
N VAL A 449 -10.40 -3.58 27.23
CA VAL A 449 -10.46 -5.04 27.35
C VAL A 449 -9.61 -5.54 28.53
N VAL A 450 -8.36 -5.09 28.64
CA VAL A 450 -7.47 -5.49 29.74
C VAL A 450 -7.98 -5.00 31.10
N GLU A 451 -8.44 -3.74 31.21
CA GLU A 451 -9.03 -3.26 32.47
C GLU A 451 -10.28 -4.04 32.87
N ARG A 452 -11.16 -4.39 31.92
CA ARG A 452 -12.40 -5.12 32.21
C ARG A 452 -12.11 -6.55 32.65
N VAL A 453 -11.12 -7.22 32.05
CA VAL A 453 -10.62 -8.52 32.56
C VAL A 453 -10.05 -8.37 33.96
N LEU A 454 -9.21 -7.34 34.22
CA LEU A 454 -8.63 -7.09 35.56
C LEU A 454 -9.67 -6.73 36.63
N ARG A 455 -10.79 -6.08 36.25
CA ARG A 455 -11.96 -5.83 37.11
C ARG A 455 -12.71 -7.13 37.42
N ASN A 456 -13.10 -7.90 36.39
CA ASN A 456 -13.79 -9.18 36.57
C ASN A 456 -13.00 -10.16 37.46
N GLN A 457 -11.67 -10.23 37.29
CA GLN A 457 -10.78 -11.04 38.14
C GLN A 457 -10.80 -10.58 39.60
N GLN A 458 -10.72 -9.27 39.86
CA GLN A 458 -10.74 -8.71 41.22
C GLN A 458 -12.10 -8.92 41.92
N GLU A 459 -13.20 -8.91 41.19
CA GLU A 459 -14.53 -9.23 41.71
C GLU A 459 -14.68 -10.73 41.99
N SER A 460 -14.19 -11.58 41.10
CA SER A 460 -14.18 -13.06 41.27
C SER A 460 -13.34 -13.50 42.48
N GLN A 461 -12.31 -12.72 42.85
CA GLN A 461 -11.53 -12.91 44.08
C GLN A 461 -12.28 -12.47 45.35
N LYS A 462 -13.21 -11.51 45.25
CA LYS A 462 -14.04 -11.03 46.37
C LYS A 462 -15.26 -11.91 46.63
N VAL A 463 -15.78 -12.59 45.61
CA VAL A 463 -16.98 -13.44 45.69
C VAL A 463 -16.66 -14.84 45.17
N PRO A 464 -16.26 -15.78 46.04
CA PRO A 464 -15.98 -17.16 45.66
C PRO A 464 -17.14 -17.80 44.87
N GLY A 465 -16.83 -18.38 43.72
CA GLY A 465 -17.80 -19.00 42.80
C GLY A 465 -18.33 -18.09 41.69
N LEU A 466 -18.25 -16.76 41.81
CA LEU A 466 -18.76 -15.83 40.81
C LEU A 466 -17.79 -15.67 39.62
N LYS A 467 -17.88 -16.55 38.61
CA LYS A 467 -17.16 -16.39 37.33
C LYS A 467 -17.85 -15.37 36.43
N ARG A 468 -17.44 -14.10 36.49
CA ARG A 468 -17.90 -13.05 35.54
C ARG A 468 -17.18 -13.17 34.19
N THR A 469 -17.88 -13.72 33.19
CA THR A 469 -17.45 -13.72 31.78
C THR A 469 -17.38 -12.30 31.22
N LEU A 470 -16.38 -12.00 30.38
CA LEU A 470 -16.26 -10.69 29.72
C LEU A 470 -17.40 -10.47 28.71
N SER A 471 -18.09 -9.33 28.81
CA SER A 471 -19.16 -8.94 27.89
C SER A 471 -18.63 -8.51 26.52
N VAL A 472 -19.33 -8.89 25.44
CA VAL A 472 -19.02 -8.47 24.07
C VAL A 472 -20.00 -7.37 23.67
N GLN A 473 -19.54 -6.12 23.64
CA GLN A 473 -20.35 -4.93 23.36
C GLN A 473 -19.54 -3.93 22.54
N ALA A 474 -20.19 -3.23 21.61
CA ALA A 474 -19.58 -2.11 20.89
C ALA A 474 -19.58 -0.85 21.76
N THR A 475 -18.48 -0.08 21.73
CA THR A 475 -18.38 1.19 22.46
C THR A 475 -18.43 2.35 21.48
N LEU A 476 -19.32 3.31 21.71
CA LEU A 476 -19.42 4.51 20.86
C LEU A 476 -18.08 5.25 20.78
N MET A 477 -17.79 5.87 19.63
CA MET A 477 -16.50 6.46 19.24
C MET A 477 -15.28 5.51 19.20
N THR A 478 -15.41 4.23 19.57
CA THR A 478 -14.33 3.22 19.42
C THR A 478 -14.62 2.33 18.21
N PRO A 479 -13.66 2.07 17.30
CA PRO A 479 -13.94 1.32 16.06
C PRO A 479 -14.41 -0.11 16.32
N VAL A 480 -15.44 -0.54 15.58
CA VAL A 480 -15.94 -1.93 15.54
C VAL A 480 -15.27 -2.62 14.36
N GLN A 481 -14.71 -3.82 14.53
CA GLN A 481 -14.00 -4.48 13.43
C GLN A 481 -14.98 -4.92 12.33
N PRO A 482 -14.85 -4.44 11.08
CA PRO A 482 -15.89 -4.60 10.06
C PRO A 482 -16.20 -6.06 9.75
N MET A 483 -17.48 -6.38 9.62
CA MET A 483 -17.94 -7.67 9.09
C MET A 483 -17.47 -7.85 7.64
N LEU A 484 -16.94 -9.02 7.30
CA LEU A 484 -16.21 -9.29 6.07
C LEU A 484 -16.97 -10.24 5.13
N ALA A 485 -16.59 -10.21 3.86
CA ALA A 485 -17.10 -11.12 2.84
C ALA A 485 -16.09 -12.24 2.48
N GLU A 486 -16.59 -13.46 2.38
CA GLU A 486 -15.98 -14.62 1.74
C GLU A 486 -16.06 -14.48 0.20
N ALA A 487 -15.16 -15.12 -0.57
CA ALA A 487 -15.28 -15.15 -2.03
C ALA A 487 -16.25 -16.27 -2.44
N CYS A 488 -17.34 -15.92 -3.11
CA CYS A 488 -18.30 -16.89 -3.63
C CYS A 488 -17.94 -17.23 -5.07
N LYS A 489 -17.90 -18.54 -5.39
CA LYS A 489 -17.49 -19.08 -6.70
C LYS A 489 -18.65 -19.47 -7.62
N SER A 490 -19.84 -19.72 -7.08
CA SER A 490 -20.99 -20.21 -7.85
C SER A 490 -22.32 -19.86 -7.16
N ILE A 491 -23.42 -19.93 -7.92
CA ILE A 491 -24.77 -19.57 -7.43
C ILE A 491 -25.25 -20.56 -6.37
N GLU A 492 -24.97 -21.85 -6.56
CA GLU A 492 -25.34 -22.95 -5.67
C GLU A 492 -24.65 -22.80 -4.31
N TYR A 493 -23.40 -22.33 -4.30
CA TYR A 493 -22.69 -22.00 -3.07
C TYR A 493 -23.32 -20.81 -2.32
N ALA A 494 -23.81 -19.80 -3.05
CA ALA A 494 -24.55 -18.68 -2.43
C ALA A 494 -25.87 -19.13 -1.82
N MET A 495 -26.70 -19.88 -2.58
CA MET A 495 -27.98 -20.41 -2.09
C MET A 495 -27.78 -21.30 -0.85
N LYS A 496 -26.79 -22.19 -0.87
CA LYS A 496 -26.45 -23.08 0.25
C LYS A 496 -25.95 -22.33 1.50
N LYS A 497 -25.30 -21.17 1.33
CA LYS A 497 -24.79 -20.33 2.43
C LYS A 497 -25.84 -19.35 2.98
N CYS A 498 -26.90 -19.06 2.23
CA CYS A 498 -27.97 -18.14 2.63
C CYS A 498 -29.36 -18.83 2.55
N PRO A 499 -29.60 -19.88 3.36
CA PRO A 499 -30.82 -20.70 3.28
C PRO A 499 -32.10 -19.95 3.69
N ASN A 500 -31.99 -18.75 4.27
CA ASN A 500 -33.13 -17.91 4.62
C ASN A 500 -33.55 -16.94 3.50
N GLY A 501 -32.97 -17.09 2.30
CA GLY A 501 -32.91 -16.02 1.30
C GLY A 501 -31.80 -15.01 1.63
N MET A 502 -31.49 -14.15 0.67
CA MET A 502 -30.41 -13.17 0.77
C MET A 502 -30.85 -11.77 0.34
N TYR A 503 -30.24 -10.76 0.95
CA TYR A 503 -30.15 -9.44 0.34
C TYR A 503 -28.91 -9.41 -0.54
N SER A 504 -29.11 -9.05 -1.80
CA SER A 504 -28.04 -8.88 -2.78
C SER A 504 -27.89 -7.38 -3.05
N GLU A 505 -26.69 -6.86 -2.79
CA GLU A 505 -26.35 -5.45 -2.90
C GLU A 505 -25.26 -5.23 -3.94
N ILE A 506 -25.31 -4.11 -4.66
CA ILE A 506 -24.24 -3.72 -5.60
C ILE A 506 -22.92 -3.61 -4.82
N LYS A 507 -21.86 -4.27 -5.31
CA LYS A 507 -20.53 -4.06 -4.78
C LYS A 507 -19.94 -2.77 -5.38
N TYR A 508 -19.94 -1.72 -4.57
CA TYR A 508 -19.23 -0.47 -4.89
C TYR A 508 -17.69 -0.65 -4.79
N ASP A 509 -16.94 -0.12 -5.76
CA ASP A 509 -15.46 -0.03 -5.76
C ASP A 509 -15.01 1.30 -5.14
N GLY A 510 -15.35 1.48 -3.85
CA GLY A 510 -15.09 2.70 -3.08
C GLY A 510 -14.05 2.53 -1.98
N GLU A 511 -14.20 3.32 -0.92
CA GLU A 511 -13.49 3.10 0.35
C GLU A 511 -14.49 2.89 1.49
N ARG A 512 -14.48 1.72 2.14
CA ARG A 512 -15.35 1.47 3.31
C ARG A 512 -15.03 2.40 4.47
N VAL A 513 -16.06 3.10 4.93
CA VAL A 513 -16.05 4.03 6.05
C VAL A 513 -17.11 3.63 7.07
N GLN A 514 -16.65 3.28 8.27
CA GLN A 514 -17.49 3.17 9.45
C GLN A 514 -17.63 4.56 10.08
N VAL A 515 -18.87 5.02 10.26
CA VAL A 515 -19.19 6.37 10.75
C VAL A 515 -19.69 6.27 12.18
N HIS A 516 -19.00 6.95 13.10
CA HIS A 516 -19.43 7.12 14.49
C HIS A 516 -19.89 8.58 14.69
N LYS A 517 -21.00 8.76 15.40
CA LYS A 517 -21.53 10.07 15.83
C LYS A 517 -21.89 10.03 17.30
N LYS A 518 -21.53 11.06 18.07
CA LYS A 518 -21.97 11.30 19.46
C LYS A 518 -22.28 12.78 19.65
N GLY A 519 -23.56 13.14 19.71
CA GLY A 519 -23.97 14.54 19.54
C GLY A 519 -23.47 15.03 18.18
N ASP A 520 -22.73 16.14 18.17
CA ASP A 520 -22.10 16.71 16.97
C ASP A 520 -20.65 16.24 16.73
N HIS A 521 -20.13 15.34 17.59
CA HIS A 521 -18.80 14.75 17.41
C HIS A 521 -18.87 13.59 16.42
N PHE A 522 -18.14 13.70 15.31
CA PHE A 522 -18.03 12.66 14.29
C PHE A 522 -16.66 11.99 14.30
N SER A 523 -16.61 10.70 13.95
CA SER A 523 -15.36 9.99 13.68
C SER A 523 -15.57 8.97 12.56
N TYR A 524 -14.60 8.90 11.65
CA TYR A 524 -14.69 8.14 10.42
C TYR A 524 -13.53 7.16 10.36
N PHE A 525 -13.81 5.85 10.44
CA PHE A 525 -12.80 4.81 10.44
C PHE A 525 -12.83 4.04 9.12
N SER A 526 -11.67 3.92 8.49
CA SER A 526 -11.50 3.12 7.27
C SER A 526 -11.68 1.63 7.57
N ARG A 527 -11.77 0.79 6.52
CA ARG A 527 -11.63 -0.68 6.62
C ARG A 527 -10.44 -1.17 7.47
N SER A 528 -9.36 -0.37 7.55
CA SER A 528 -8.16 -0.67 8.36
C SER A 528 -8.22 -0.16 9.80
N LEU A 529 -9.35 0.45 10.17
CA LEU A 529 -9.66 1.10 11.46
C LEU A 529 -8.77 2.30 11.80
N LYS A 530 -7.97 2.75 10.83
CA LYS A 530 -7.34 4.08 10.83
C LYS A 530 -8.37 5.17 10.50
N PRO A 531 -8.25 6.39 11.06
CA PRO A 531 -9.05 7.54 10.65
C PRO A 531 -8.99 7.80 9.13
N VAL A 532 -10.13 8.17 8.55
CA VAL A 532 -10.24 8.55 7.13
C VAL A 532 -9.74 9.98 6.92
N LEU A 533 -9.09 10.24 5.78
CA LEU A 533 -8.52 11.56 5.47
C LEU A 533 -9.62 12.63 5.35
N PRO A 534 -9.52 13.79 6.03
CA PRO A 534 -10.62 14.76 6.14
C PRO A 534 -11.24 15.22 4.82
N HIS A 535 -10.46 15.35 3.74
CA HIS A 535 -10.96 15.79 2.41
C HIS A 535 -11.99 14.84 1.77
N LYS A 536 -12.14 13.61 2.30
CA LYS A 536 -13.14 12.62 1.88
C LYS A 536 -14.42 12.65 2.73
N VAL A 537 -14.34 13.10 3.99
CA VAL A 537 -15.42 12.88 4.98
C VAL A 537 -15.88 14.12 5.74
N ALA A 538 -15.10 15.20 5.78
CA ALA A 538 -15.40 16.38 6.61
C ALA A 538 -16.74 17.06 6.28
N HIS A 539 -17.22 16.92 5.04
CA HIS A 539 -18.52 17.46 4.61
C HIS A 539 -19.72 16.69 5.20
N PHE A 540 -19.57 15.40 5.55
CA PHE A 540 -20.72 14.59 5.98
C PHE A 540 -21.29 15.02 7.33
N LYS A 541 -20.52 15.74 8.16
CA LYS A 541 -21.03 16.37 9.40
C LYS A 541 -22.23 17.30 9.14
N ASP A 542 -22.30 17.91 7.95
CA ASP A 542 -23.31 18.89 7.55
C ASP A 542 -24.54 18.22 6.87
N PHE A 543 -24.49 16.90 6.68
CA PHE A 543 -25.51 16.09 5.99
C PHE A 543 -26.06 14.94 6.86
N ILE A 544 -25.24 14.26 7.67
CA ILE A 544 -25.70 13.14 8.54
C ILE A 544 -26.81 13.59 9.52
N PRO A 545 -26.75 14.77 10.20
CA PRO A 545 -27.85 15.23 11.05
C PRO A 545 -29.17 15.48 10.30
N LYS A 546 -29.11 15.76 8.99
CA LYS A 546 -30.28 15.95 8.13
C LYS A 546 -30.81 14.61 7.60
N ALA A 547 -29.92 13.66 7.32
CA ALA A 547 -30.27 12.32 6.90
C ALA A 547 -30.82 11.47 8.07
N PHE A 548 -30.44 11.74 9.32
CA PHE A 548 -30.94 11.04 10.50
C PHE A 548 -31.52 11.99 11.54
N PRO A 549 -32.73 12.54 11.32
CA PRO A 549 -33.44 13.32 12.32
C PRO A 549 -33.57 12.56 13.65
N GLY A 550 -33.23 13.19 14.78
CA GLY A 550 -33.29 12.55 16.11
C GLY A 550 -32.16 11.54 16.42
N GLY A 551 -31.25 11.25 15.48
CA GLY A 551 -30.09 10.38 15.72
C GLY A 551 -28.98 11.06 16.51
N HIS A 552 -29.00 10.99 17.85
CA HIS A 552 -27.99 11.62 18.71
C HIS A 552 -26.70 10.81 18.79
N SER A 553 -26.79 9.47 18.83
CA SER A 553 -25.64 8.57 18.78
C SER A 553 -25.84 7.45 17.77
N MET A 554 -24.81 7.08 17.02
CA MET A 554 -24.90 6.00 16.02
C MET A 554 -23.54 5.46 15.60
N ILE A 555 -23.55 4.23 15.08
CA ILE A 555 -22.46 3.61 14.32
C ILE A 555 -23.06 3.04 13.02
N LEU A 556 -22.66 3.60 11.88
CA LEU A 556 -23.09 3.19 10.54
C LEU A 556 -21.94 2.50 9.80
N ASP A 557 -22.26 1.57 8.91
CA ASP A 557 -21.32 0.91 8.01
C ASP A 557 -21.68 1.26 6.55
N ALA A 558 -20.72 1.82 5.82
CA ALA A 558 -20.96 2.47 4.53
C ALA A 558 -19.73 2.41 3.61
N GLU A 559 -19.93 2.60 2.32
CA GLU A 559 -18.85 2.83 1.35
C GLU A 559 -18.86 4.29 0.90
N VAL A 560 -17.71 4.97 0.91
CA VAL A 560 -17.59 6.32 0.35
C VAL A 560 -17.12 6.25 -1.09
N LEU A 561 -17.78 7.02 -1.97
CA LEU A 561 -17.50 7.12 -3.40
C LEU A 561 -17.53 8.57 -3.88
N LEU A 562 -17.01 8.81 -5.08
CA LEU A 562 -17.20 10.06 -5.80
C LEU A 562 -18.31 9.85 -6.84
N ILE A 563 -19.33 10.70 -6.85
CA ILE A 563 -20.45 10.68 -7.81
C ILE A 563 -20.37 11.91 -8.68
N ASP A 564 -20.56 11.76 -10.00
CA ASP A 564 -20.81 12.89 -10.90
C ASP A 564 -22.25 13.41 -10.67
N ASN A 565 -22.39 14.71 -10.35
CA ASN A 565 -23.71 15.28 -10.09
C ASN A 565 -24.62 15.33 -11.33
N LYS A 566 -24.06 15.29 -12.54
CA LYS A 566 -24.82 15.41 -13.80
C LYS A 566 -25.49 14.10 -14.20
N THR A 567 -24.77 12.98 -14.09
CA THR A 567 -25.31 11.64 -14.39
C THR A 567 -25.82 10.88 -13.17
N ALA A 568 -25.54 11.36 -11.95
CA ALA A 568 -25.74 10.66 -10.67
C ALA A 568 -25.01 9.30 -10.56
N LYS A 569 -24.09 8.99 -11.47
CA LYS A 569 -23.35 7.72 -11.49
C LYS A 569 -22.09 7.78 -10.61
N PRO A 570 -21.73 6.67 -9.94
CA PRO A 570 -20.45 6.55 -9.25
C PRO A 570 -19.29 6.57 -10.25
N LEU A 571 -18.21 7.27 -9.90
CA LEU A 571 -16.98 7.33 -10.67
C LEU A 571 -16.00 6.21 -10.24
N PRO A 572 -15.10 5.75 -11.12
CA PRO A 572 -14.20 4.62 -10.84
C PRO A 572 -13.30 4.79 -9.61
N PHE A 573 -12.75 3.67 -9.12
CA PHE A 573 -11.89 3.64 -7.94
C PHE A 573 -10.65 4.55 -8.05
N GLY A 574 -10.21 5.07 -6.90
CA GLY A 574 -9.06 5.95 -6.79
C GLY A 574 -9.33 7.41 -7.20
N THR A 575 -10.49 7.74 -7.77
CA THR A 575 -10.92 9.13 -8.03
C THR A 575 -11.03 9.98 -6.74
N LEU A 576 -11.25 9.33 -5.59
CA LEU A 576 -11.26 9.92 -4.25
C LEU A 576 -9.93 10.55 -3.79
N GLY A 577 -8.81 10.36 -4.50
CA GLY A 577 -7.54 11.02 -4.19
C GLY A 577 -7.60 12.53 -4.48
N VAL A 578 -7.02 13.37 -3.61
CA VAL A 578 -7.11 14.86 -3.66
C VAL A 578 -6.96 15.44 -5.08
N HIS A 579 -5.89 15.07 -5.78
CA HIS A 579 -5.59 15.59 -7.12
C HIS A 579 -6.56 15.07 -8.20
N LYS A 580 -7.10 13.86 -8.04
CA LYS A 580 -8.11 13.30 -8.95
C LYS A 580 -9.48 13.92 -8.71
N LYS A 581 -9.91 14.08 -7.46
CA LYS A 581 -11.14 14.83 -7.10
C LYS A 581 -11.14 16.24 -7.70
N ALA A 582 -10.00 16.93 -7.67
CA ALA A 582 -9.85 18.27 -8.23
C ALA A 582 -10.00 18.35 -9.77
N ALA A 583 -9.90 17.23 -10.49
CA ALA A 583 -10.14 17.18 -11.94
C ALA A 583 -11.63 17.08 -12.30
N PHE A 584 -12.48 16.62 -11.38
CA PHE A 584 -13.92 16.48 -11.58
C PHE A 584 -14.68 17.63 -10.90
N GLN A 585 -14.79 18.77 -11.60
CA GLN A 585 -15.43 19.98 -11.07
C GLN A 585 -16.88 19.75 -10.61
N ASP A 586 -17.63 18.93 -11.36
CA ASP A 586 -19.04 18.61 -11.09
C ASP A 586 -19.24 17.36 -10.23
N ALA A 587 -18.23 16.86 -9.51
CA ALA A 587 -18.36 15.61 -8.73
C ALA A 587 -18.36 15.82 -7.20
N ASN A 588 -19.27 15.13 -6.53
CA ASN A 588 -19.44 15.17 -5.08
C ASN A 588 -19.03 13.86 -4.41
N VAL A 589 -18.51 13.97 -3.18
CA VAL A 589 -18.29 12.79 -2.35
C VAL A 589 -19.62 12.39 -1.71
N CYS A 590 -20.00 11.12 -1.87
CA CYS A 590 -21.25 10.54 -1.43
C CYS A 590 -20.99 9.28 -0.59
N LEU A 591 -21.88 9.03 0.37
CA LEU A 591 -21.83 7.91 1.29
C LEU A 591 -22.99 6.94 0.99
N PHE A 592 -22.67 5.70 0.65
CA PHE A 592 -23.66 4.63 0.47
C PHE A 592 -23.75 3.79 1.75
N VAL A 593 -24.79 4.03 2.55
CA VAL A 593 -25.02 3.37 3.85
C VAL A 593 -25.66 2.00 3.62
N PHE A 594 -25.05 0.95 4.18
CA PHE A 594 -25.50 -0.43 3.96
C PHE A 594 -25.80 -1.24 5.22
N ASP A 595 -25.34 -0.82 6.41
CA ASP A 595 -25.71 -1.43 7.69
C ASP A 595 -25.70 -0.40 8.85
N CYS A 596 -26.44 -0.70 9.92
CA CYS A 596 -26.50 0.12 11.14
C CYS A 596 -26.19 -0.77 12.35
N ILE A 597 -25.06 -0.48 13.00
CA ILE A 597 -24.45 -1.31 14.06
C ILE A 597 -24.97 -0.89 15.44
N TYR A 598 -25.27 0.41 15.62
CA TYR A 598 -25.64 1.03 16.90
C TYR A 598 -26.45 2.31 16.62
N PHE A 599 -27.47 2.61 17.41
CA PHE A 599 -28.28 3.83 17.27
C PHE A 599 -28.95 4.22 18.58
N ASN A 600 -28.97 5.52 18.91
CA ASN A 600 -29.51 6.12 20.13
C ASN A 600 -29.25 5.26 21.39
N ASP A 601 -27.96 5.04 21.60
CA ASP A 601 -27.31 4.29 22.68
C ASP A 601 -27.61 2.78 22.76
N VAL A 602 -28.35 2.22 21.79
CA VAL A 602 -28.67 0.79 21.67
C VAL A 602 -27.79 0.08 20.63
N SER A 603 -27.24 -1.08 21.00
CA SER A 603 -26.58 -2.01 20.05
C SER A 603 -27.61 -2.71 19.16
N LEU A 604 -27.35 -2.73 17.85
CA LEU A 604 -28.16 -3.47 16.88
C LEU A 604 -27.45 -4.73 16.35
N MET A 605 -26.21 -5.00 16.76
CA MET A 605 -25.40 -6.10 16.21
C MET A 605 -26.09 -7.46 16.30
N ASP A 606 -26.72 -7.72 17.43
CA ASP A 606 -27.40 -8.98 17.77
C ASP A 606 -28.79 -9.10 17.15
N ARG A 607 -29.23 -8.12 16.34
CA ARG A 607 -30.48 -8.18 15.56
C ARG A 607 -30.23 -8.70 14.14
N PRO A 608 -31.16 -9.49 13.57
CA PRO A 608 -31.14 -9.90 12.16
C PRO A 608 -30.96 -8.74 11.18
N LEU A 609 -30.25 -8.97 10.06
CA LEU A 609 -30.02 -7.97 9.02
C LEU A 609 -31.34 -7.38 8.47
N ARG A 610 -32.41 -8.18 8.35
CA ARG A 610 -33.76 -7.68 8.02
C ARG A 610 -34.23 -6.55 8.94
N GLU A 611 -33.98 -6.67 10.24
CA GLU A 611 -34.35 -5.65 11.23
C GLU A 611 -33.42 -4.45 11.17
N ARG A 612 -32.10 -4.65 11.08
CA ARG A 612 -31.12 -3.54 10.95
C ARG A 612 -31.37 -2.72 9.68
N ARG A 613 -31.73 -3.38 8.58
CA ARG A 613 -32.03 -2.73 7.29
C ARG A 613 -33.42 -2.08 7.27
N LYS A 614 -34.44 -2.66 7.92
CA LYS A 614 -35.70 -1.94 8.17
C LYS A 614 -35.46 -0.71 9.04
N PHE A 615 -34.69 -0.83 10.11
CA PHE A 615 -34.35 0.28 11.00
C PHE A 615 -33.66 1.43 10.24
N LEU A 616 -32.75 1.13 9.30
CA LEU A 616 -32.19 2.12 8.38
C LEU A 616 -33.27 2.84 7.56
N TYR A 617 -34.18 2.12 6.89
CA TYR A 617 -35.25 2.75 6.12
C TYR A 617 -36.24 3.55 6.98
N ASP A 618 -36.48 3.14 8.22
CA ASP A 618 -37.39 3.82 9.15
C ASP A 618 -36.80 5.10 9.76
N ASN A 619 -35.46 5.27 9.77
CA ASN A 619 -34.76 6.34 10.49
C ASN A 619 -33.81 7.18 9.61
N MET A 620 -33.61 6.83 8.33
CA MET A 620 -32.76 7.57 7.40
C MET A 620 -33.55 8.15 6.22
N VAL A 621 -33.36 9.44 5.97
CA VAL A 621 -33.80 10.15 4.78
C VAL A 621 -32.62 10.28 3.82
N GLU A 622 -32.80 9.89 2.56
CA GLU A 622 -31.77 10.07 1.54
C GLU A 622 -31.54 11.55 1.21
N ILE A 623 -30.28 11.90 0.98
CA ILE A 623 -29.85 13.21 0.48
C ILE A 623 -29.16 12.99 -0.86
N PRO A 624 -29.78 13.38 -1.99
CA PRO A 624 -29.24 13.15 -3.33
C PRO A 624 -27.77 13.55 -3.48
N ASN A 625 -26.98 12.66 -4.10
CA ASN A 625 -25.53 12.79 -4.31
C ASN A 625 -24.71 13.05 -3.02
N ARG A 626 -25.25 12.73 -1.83
CA ARG A 626 -24.59 12.93 -0.52
C ARG A 626 -24.66 11.72 0.40
N ILE A 627 -25.86 11.25 0.72
CA ILE A 627 -26.10 10.12 1.63
C ILE A 627 -27.25 9.31 1.04
N LEU A 628 -26.94 8.11 0.58
CA LEU A 628 -27.87 7.20 -0.10
C LEU A 628 -27.82 5.83 0.59
N PHE A 629 -28.86 5.03 0.44
CA PHE A 629 -28.81 3.60 0.76
C PHE A 629 -27.98 2.85 -0.29
N SER A 630 -27.42 1.69 0.06
CA SER A 630 -26.94 0.75 -0.96
C SER A 630 -28.12 0.20 -1.79
N GLU A 631 -27.98 0.16 -3.12
CA GLU A 631 -28.97 -0.51 -3.98
C GLU A 631 -29.02 -2.00 -3.61
N MET A 632 -30.23 -2.49 -3.33
CA MET A 632 -30.45 -3.80 -2.73
C MET A 632 -31.72 -4.44 -3.30
N LYS A 633 -31.63 -5.69 -3.78
CA LYS A 633 -32.79 -6.54 -4.08
C LYS A 633 -32.78 -7.77 -3.17
N HIS A 634 -33.95 -8.13 -2.65
CA HIS A 634 -34.19 -9.39 -1.95
C HIS A 634 -34.26 -10.54 -2.97
N VAL A 635 -33.52 -11.61 -2.71
CA VAL A 635 -33.33 -12.75 -3.62
C VAL A 635 -33.63 -14.05 -2.86
N THR A 636 -34.57 -14.83 -3.39
CA THR A 636 -35.00 -16.11 -2.83
C THR A 636 -34.83 -17.29 -3.79
N LYS A 637 -34.48 -17.04 -5.06
CA LYS A 637 -34.28 -18.06 -6.11
C LYS A 637 -32.90 -17.91 -6.76
N ALA A 638 -32.39 -19.02 -7.30
CA ALA A 638 -31.11 -19.04 -8.01
C ALA A 638 -31.14 -18.22 -9.32
N SER A 639 -32.26 -18.23 -10.05
CA SER A 639 -32.46 -17.44 -11.27
C SER A 639 -32.40 -15.93 -11.02
N ASP A 640 -33.10 -15.44 -9.98
CA ASP A 640 -33.04 -14.04 -9.53
C ASP A 640 -31.62 -13.55 -9.21
N LEU A 641 -30.73 -14.46 -8.79
CA LEU A 641 -29.31 -14.18 -8.56
C LEU A 641 -28.52 -14.16 -9.87
N ALA A 642 -28.75 -15.13 -10.78
CA ALA A 642 -28.14 -15.17 -12.10
C ALA A 642 -28.41 -13.90 -12.90
N ASP A 643 -29.68 -13.47 -12.98
CA ASP A 643 -30.10 -12.25 -13.67
C ASP A 643 -29.42 -11.00 -13.11
N MET A 644 -29.23 -10.93 -11.78
CA MET A 644 -28.57 -9.80 -11.14
C MET A 644 -27.05 -9.80 -11.38
N ILE A 645 -26.41 -10.97 -11.37
CA ILE A 645 -25.00 -11.12 -11.76
C ILE A 645 -24.81 -10.67 -13.22
N ASN A 646 -25.69 -11.11 -14.12
CA ASN A 646 -25.68 -10.73 -15.53
C ASN A 646 -25.95 -9.23 -15.74
N ARG A 647 -26.84 -8.61 -14.96
CA ARG A 647 -27.06 -7.15 -14.96
C ARG A 647 -25.79 -6.40 -14.54
N VAL A 648 -25.22 -6.75 -13.38
CA VAL A 648 -24.05 -6.10 -12.79
C VAL A 648 -22.81 -6.22 -13.69
N ILE A 649 -22.58 -7.38 -14.30
CA ILE A 649 -21.47 -7.57 -15.25
C ILE A 649 -21.67 -6.73 -16.52
N ARG A 650 -22.88 -6.68 -17.10
CA ARG A 650 -23.19 -5.83 -18.26
C ARG A 650 -23.07 -4.34 -17.96
N GLU A 651 -23.46 -3.91 -16.76
CA GLU A 651 -23.31 -2.51 -16.30
C GLU A 651 -21.86 -2.13 -15.94
N GLY A 652 -20.89 -3.06 -16.04
CA GLY A 652 -19.48 -2.79 -15.76
C GLY A 652 -19.17 -2.58 -14.27
N LEU A 653 -20.04 -3.07 -13.39
CA LEU A 653 -19.94 -2.91 -11.94
C LEU A 653 -19.05 -4.00 -11.31
N GLU A 654 -18.43 -3.69 -10.17
CA GLU A 654 -17.37 -4.52 -9.58
C GLU A 654 -17.82 -5.91 -9.09
N GLY A 655 -19.13 -6.13 -8.97
CA GLY A 655 -19.75 -7.38 -8.50
C GLY A 655 -20.93 -7.16 -7.55
N LEU A 656 -21.22 -8.17 -6.74
CA LEU A 656 -22.30 -8.17 -5.73
C LEU A 656 -21.77 -8.51 -4.34
N VAL A 657 -22.45 -8.03 -3.31
CA VAL A 657 -22.32 -8.49 -1.91
C VAL A 657 -23.63 -9.15 -1.50
N LEU A 658 -23.57 -10.43 -1.15
CA LEU A 658 -24.74 -11.22 -0.74
C LEU A 658 -24.70 -11.41 0.78
N LYS A 659 -25.83 -11.20 1.44
CA LYS A 659 -25.97 -11.26 2.90
C LYS A 659 -27.23 -12.06 3.26
N ASP A 660 -27.12 -13.11 4.08
CA ASP A 660 -28.30 -13.85 4.55
C ASP A 660 -29.25 -12.92 5.33
N VAL A 661 -30.56 -13.02 5.05
CA VAL A 661 -31.60 -12.11 5.59
C VAL A 661 -31.66 -12.13 7.12
N LYS A 662 -31.30 -13.24 7.77
CA LYS A 662 -31.27 -13.40 9.23
C LYS A 662 -29.89 -13.17 9.85
N SER A 663 -28.85 -12.89 9.06
CA SER A 663 -27.48 -12.73 9.58
C SER A 663 -27.34 -11.61 10.61
N LEU A 664 -26.69 -11.92 11.73
CA LEU A 664 -26.29 -10.94 12.74
C LEU A 664 -25.08 -10.11 12.23
N TYR A 665 -24.80 -8.97 12.84
CA TYR A 665 -23.55 -8.25 12.56
C TYR A 665 -22.43 -8.85 13.41
N GLU A 666 -21.52 -9.59 12.79
CA GLU A 666 -20.47 -10.31 13.51
C GLU A 666 -19.08 -9.69 13.25
N PRO A 667 -18.55 -8.88 14.19
CA PRO A 667 -17.33 -8.12 13.97
C PRO A 667 -16.13 -8.97 13.53
N GLY A 668 -15.53 -8.62 12.40
CA GLY A 668 -14.38 -9.29 11.80
C GLY A 668 -14.60 -10.71 11.24
N LYS A 669 -15.79 -11.31 11.35
CA LYS A 669 -16.09 -12.63 10.74
C LYS A 669 -16.38 -12.50 9.25
N ARG A 670 -16.27 -13.60 8.50
CA ARG A 670 -16.39 -13.66 7.03
C ARG A 670 -17.68 -14.37 6.59
N HIS A 671 -18.84 -13.90 7.05
CA HIS A 671 -20.12 -14.58 6.81
C HIS A 671 -20.98 -13.94 5.71
N TRP A 672 -20.65 -12.74 5.23
CA TRP A 672 -21.18 -12.24 3.96
C TRP A 672 -20.45 -12.94 2.80
N LEU A 673 -21.03 -12.87 1.60
CA LEU A 673 -20.40 -13.34 0.37
C LEU A 673 -20.13 -12.16 -0.55
N LYS A 674 -19.10 -12.26 -1.40
CA LYS A 674 -18.90 -11.39 -2.56
C LYS A 674 -18.81 -12.23 -3.83
N VAL A 675 -19.60 -11.87 -4.83
CA VAL A 675 -19.55 -12.43 -6.18
C VAL A 675 -18.87 -11.42 -7.11
N LYS A 676 -18.05 -11.90 -8.05
CA LYS A 676 -17.35 -11.11 -9.04
C LYS A 676 -17.10 -11.92 -10.32
N LYS A 677 -16.87 -11.22 -11.43
CA LYS A 677 -16.36 -11.79 -12.69
C LYS A 677 -15.14 -12.71 -12.47
N ASP A 678 -14.18 -12.31 -11.61
CA ASP A 678 -12.94 -13.07 -11.34
C ASP A 678 -13.10 -14.31 -10.44
N TYR A 679 -14.30 -14.64 -9.93
CA TYR A 679 -14.53 -15.84 -9.09
C TYR A 679 -15.47 -16.88 -9.70
N LEU A 680 -16.27 -16.50 -10.69
CA LEU A 680 -17.26 -17.38 -11.30
C LEU A 680 -16.58 -18.39 -12.23
N ASN A 681 -17.16 -19.60 -12.30
CA ASN A 681 -16.69 -20.70 -13.14
C ASN A 681 -15.18 -20.97 -12.98
N GLU A 682 -14.75 -21.05 -11.72
CA GLU A 682 -13.36 -21.23 -11.27
C GLU A 682 -12.35 -20.15 -11.72
N GLY A 683 -12.84 -19.02 -12.25
CA GLY A 683 -12.02 -17.95 -12.83
C GLY A 683 -11.96 -17.98 -14.36
N ALA A 684 -12.67 -18.89 -15.04
CA ALA A 684 -12.76 -18.93 -16.51
C ALA A 684 -13.41 -17.67 -17.12
N MET A 685 -14.06 -16.83 -16.32
CA MET A 685 -14.60 -15.52 -16.71
C MET A 685 -13.65 -14.35 -16.39
N ALA A 686 -12.49 -14.60 -15.79
CA ALA A 686 -11.53 -13.55 -15.43
C ALA A 686 -10.71 -13.07 -16.65
N ASP A 687 -10.16 -11.86 -16.56
CA ASP A 687 -9.28 -11.33 -17.59
C ASP A 687 -7.87 -11.92 -17.42
N THR A 688 -7.36 -12.59 -18.47
CA THR A 688 -6.06 -13.29 -18.45
C THR A 688 -5.14 -12.84 -19.58
N ALA A 689 -3.83 -12.98 -19.37
CA ALA A 689 -2.81 -12.85 -20.40
C ALA A 689 -1.70 -13.89 -20.19
N ASP A 690 -1.22 -14.51 -21.26
CA ASP A 690 -0.08 -15.42 -21.23
C ASP A 690 1.21 -14.59 -21.34
N LEU A 691 1.96 -14.44 -20.25
CA LEU A 691 3.10 -13.53 -20.16
C LEU A 691 4.41 -14.28 -19.90
N VAL A 692 5.50 -13.78 -20.47
CA VAL A 692 6.85 -14.33 -20.30
C VAL A 692 7.47 -13.84 -18.99
N VAL A 693 8.16 -14.73 -18.27
CA VAL A 693 8.97 -14.36 -17.10
C VAL A 693 10.25 -13.66 -17.56
N LEU A 694 10.38 -12.35 -17.27
CA LEU A 694 11.56 -11.56 -17.68
C LEU A 694 12.61 -11.41 -16.56
N GLY A 695 12.27 -11.74 -15.31
CA GLY A 695 13.19 -11.61 -14.17
C GLY A 695 12.49 -11.79 -12.82
N ALA A 696 13.23 -11.62 -11.73
CA ALA A 696 12.73 -11.86 -10.38
C ALA A 696 13.26 -10.88 -9.32
N PHE A 697 12.56 -10.81 -8.19
CA PHE A 697 12.94 -10.07 -6.99
C PHE A 697 12.97 -11.03 -5.79
N TYR A 698 13.84 -10.72 -4.83
CA TYR A 698 13.82 -11.40 -3.53
C TYR A 698 12.49 -11.19 -2.80
N GLY A 699 12.01 -12.23 -2.13
CA GLY A 699 10.90 -12.12 -1.19
C GLY A 699 11.28 -11.48 0.14
N GLN A 700 10.34 -11.45 1.08
CA GLN A 700 10.57 -10.96 2.46
C GLN A 700 9.98 -11.94 3.47
N GLY A 701 10.42 -11.87 4.73
CA GLY A 701 9.90 -12.74 5.79
C GLY A 701 10.27 -14.20 5.54
N SER A 702 9.28 -15.09 5.52
CA SER A 702 9.46 -16.53 5.24
C SER A 702 9.87 -16.84 3.80
N LYS A 703 9.80 -15.85 2.88
CA LYS A 703 10.27 -15.99 1.48
C LYS A 703 11.50 -15.13 1.17
N GLY A 704 12.19 -14.63 2.20
CA GLY A 704 13.52 -14.02 2.05
C GLY A 704 14.55 -15.02 1.50
N GLY A 705 15.62 -14.53 0.86
CA GLY A 705 16.65 -15.35 0.21
C GLY A 705 16.20 -16.05 -1.08
N MET A 706 14.90 -16.15 -1.35
CA MET A 706 14.33 -16.79 -2.56
C MET A 706 13.76 -15.77 -3.54
N MET A 707 13.79 -16.12 -4.83
CA MET A 707 13.03 -15.45 -5.89
C MET A 707 11.54 -15.69 -5.65
N SER A 708 10.83 -14.70 -5.12
CA SER A 708 9.43 -14.83 -4.67
C SER A 708 8.46 -13.91 -5.39
N ILE A 709 8.95 -13.04 -6.26
CA ILE A 709 8.16 -12.10 -7.06
C ILE A 709 8.77 -12.06 -8.45
N PHE A 710 7.98 -12.28 -9.48
CA PHE A 710 8.43 -12.37 -10.87
C PHE A 710 7.98 -11.16 -11.67
N LEU A 711 8.82 -10.69 -12.58
CA LEU A 711 8.55 -9.60 -13.51
C LEU A 711 7.99 -10.20 -14.80
N MET A 712 6.72 -9.93 -15.09
CA MET A 712 6.01 -10.49 -16.23
C MET A 712 5.94 -9.47 -17.36
N GLY A 713 6.12 -9.92 -18.61
CA GLY A 713 6.08 -9.04 -19.78
C GLY A 713 5.62 -9.71 -21.07
N CYS A 714 5.55 -8.90 -22.12
CA CYS A 714 5.13 -9.26 -23.47
C CYS A 714 6.20 -8.85 -24.49
N TYR A 715 6.25 -9.54 -25.63
CA TYR A 715 7.07 -9.10 -26.76
C TYR A 715 6.37 -7.97 -27.51
N ASP A 716 7.13 -6.95 -27.89
CA ASP A 716 6.70 -5.90 -28.83
C ASP A 716 7.36 -6.11 -30.20
N PRO A 717 6.60 -6.57 -31.23
CA PRO A 717 7.12 -6.72 -32.58
C PRO A 717 7.58 -5.39 -33.20
N ASP A 718 6.96 -4.26 -32.82
CA ASP A 718 7.18 -2.96 -33.45
C ASP A 718 8.58 -2.40 -33.09
N SER A 719 8.97 -2.48 -31.80
CA SER A 719 10.31 -2.07 -31.34
C SER A 719 11.32 -3.22 -31.17
N GLN A 720 10.90 -4.46 -31.45
CA GLN A 720 11.67 -5.71 -31.25
C GLN A 720 12.21 -5.90 -29.82
N LYS A 721 11.45 -5.44 -28.81
CA LYS A 721 11.87 -5.43 -27.40
C LYS A 721 10.83 -6.04 -26.47
N TRP A 722 11.30 -6.44 -25.30
CA TRP A 722 10.46 -6.95 -24.24
C TRP A 722 9.93 -5.81 -23.38
N CYS A 723 8.61 -5.76 -23.22
CA CYS A 723 7.90 -4.74 -22.46
C CYS A 723 7.34 -5.33 -21.15
N THR A 724 7.55 -4.62 -20.04
CA THR A 724 7.04 -5.03 -18.72
C THR A 724 5.55 -4.72 -18.60
N VAL A 725 4.79 -5.69 -18.08
CA VAL A 725 3.33 -5.60 -17.90
C VAL A 725 2.96 -5.57 -16.41
N THR A 726 3.53 -6.46 -15.60
CA THR A 726 3.17 -6.52 -14.17
C THR A 726 4.23 -7.24 -13.31
N LYS A 727 4.05 -7.21 -11.98
CA LYS A 727 4.80 -8.04 -11.02
C LYS A 727 3.87 -9.06 -10.38
N CYS A 728 4.15 -10.35 -10.59
CA CYS A 728 3.37 -11.45 -10.01
C CYS A 728 4.06 -12.01 -8.76
N ALA A 729 3.30 -12.25 -7.68
CA ALA A 729 3.83 -12.79 -6.40
C ALA A 729 2.92 -13.87 -5.78
N GLY A 730 1.76 -14.15 -6.36
CA GLY A 730 0.78 -15.11 -5.87
C GLY A 730 0.30 -16.01 -6.99
N GLY A 731 -0.09 -17.24 -6.66
CA GLY A 731 -0.44 -18.28 -7.62
C GLY A 731 0.25 -19.59 -7.27
N HIS A 732 1.59 -19.56 -7.25
CA HIS A 732 2.42 -20.69 -6.84
C HIS A 732 2.26 -21.00 -5.34
N ASP A 733 2.19 -22.29 -5.00
CA ASP A 733 2.41 -22.78 -3.65
C ASP A 733 3.92 -22.81 -3.30
N ASP A 734 4.24 -23.16 -2.05
CA ASP A 734 5.62 -23.13 -1.57
C ASP A 734 6.50 -24.25 -2.17
N ALA A 735 5.91 -25.37 -2.58
CA ALA A 735 6.62 -26.46 -3.25
C ALA A 735 7.00 -26.07 -4.69
N THR A 736 6.06 -25.51 -5.44
CA THR A 736 6.28 -24.94 -6.78
C THR A 736 7.30 -23.80 -6.70
N LEU A 737 7.21 -22.93 -5.70
CA LEU A 737 8.18 -21.84 -5.57
C LEU A 737 9.60 -22.34 -5.26
N ALA A 738 9.74 -23.38 -4.42
CA ALA A 738 11.03 -24.02 -4.18
C ALA A 738 11.59 -24.76 -5.41
N ARG A 739 10.71 -25.34 -6.25
CA ARG A 739 11.06 -25.93 -7.55
C ARG A 739 11.60 -24.88 -8.52
N LEU A 740 10.89 -23.75 -8.65
CA LEU A 740 11.27 -22.63 -9.52
C LEU A 740 12.63 -21.99 -9.17
N GLN A 741 13.16 -22.15 -7.95
CA GLN A 741 14.53 -21.70 -7.62
C GLN A 741 15.63 -22.50 -8.34
N LYS A 742 15.29 -23.66 -8.93
CA LYS A 742 16.23 -24.56 -9.62
C LYS A 742 16.03 -24.64 -11.13
N GLU A 743 14.81 -24.36 -11.59
CA GLU A 743 14.43 -24.47 -13.01
C GLU A 743 14.59 -23.15 -13.78
N LEU A 744 14.47 -22.00 -13.10
CA LEU A 744 14.61 -20.69 -13.72
C LEU A 744 16.10 -20.29 -13.74
N ASP A 745 16.74 -20.36 -14.91
CA ASP A 745 18.04 -19.70 -15.10
C ASP A 745 17.88 -18.18 -15.06
N MET A 746 18.67 -17.55 -14.18
CA MET A 746 18.41 -16.22 -13.63
C MET A 746 19.72 -15.55 -13.22
N VAL A 747 20.21 -14.64 -14.05
CA VAL A 747 21.43 -13.85 -13.79
C VAL A 747 21.14 -12.80 -12.73
N LYS A 748 21.86 -12.85 -11.61
CA LYS A 748 21.74 -11.85 -10.53
C LYS A 748 22.35 -10.52 -10.95
N ILE A 749 21.53 -9.48 -11.00
CA ILE A 749 21.94 -8.10 -11.34
C ILE A 749 21.79 -7.11 -10.16
N SER A 750 21.10 -7.50 -9.07
CA SER A 750 20.92 -6.68 -7.85
C SER A 750 20.42 -5.25 -8.11
N LYS A 751 19.51 -5.08 -9.07
CA LYS A 751 18.92 -3.79 -9.50
C LYS A 751 19.91 -2.78 -10.11
N ASP A 752 21.08 -3.23 -10.54
CA ASP A 752 22.12 -2.41 -11.16
C ASP A 752 21.68 -1.93 -12.58
N PRO A 753 21.60 -0.61 -12.82
CA PRO A 753 21.21 -0.06 -14.12
C PRO A 753 22.15 -0.48 -15.27
N SER A 754 23.44 -0.70 -14.97
CA SER A 754 24.45 -1.03 -16.00
C SER A 754 24.34 -2.47 -16.52
N LYS A 755 23.58 -3.32 -15.81
CA LYS A 755 23.37 -4.74 -16.12
C LYS A 755 22.00 -5.02 -16.74
N ILE A 756 21.21 -3.99 -17.05
CA ILE A 756 19.95 -4.13 -17.78
C ILE A 756 20.25 -4.35 -19.27
N PRO A 757 19.85 -5.48 -19.88
CA PRO A 757 20.08 -5.74 -21.30
C PRO A 757 19.31 -4.80 -22.22
N SER A 758 19.88 -4.51 -23.38
CA SER A 758 19.30 -3.61 -24.39
C SER A 758 17.97 -4.10 -25.00
N TRP A 759 17.67 -5.39 -24.86
CA TRP A 759 16.40 -6.02 -25.28
C TRP A 759 15.23 -5.71 -24.33
N LEU A 760 15.49 -5.24 -23.10
CA LEU A 760 14.46 -4.99 -22.09
C LEU A 760 14.10 -3.49 -21.99
N LYS A 761 12.85 -3.14 -22.35
CA LYS A 761 12.28 -1.81 -22.12
C LYS A 761 11.73 -1.76 -20.69
N ILE A 762 12.44 -1.17 -19.72
CA ILE A 762 12.05 -1.18 -18.30
C ILE A 762 12.33 0.15 -17.58
N ASN A 763 11.38 0.56 -16.75
CA ASN A 763 11.47 1.76 -15.92
C ASN A 763 12.25 1.50 -14.62
N LYS A 764 13.01 2.49 -14.14
CA LYS A 764 13.92 2.43 -12.96
C LYS A 764 13.29 1.85 -11.68
N ASN A 765 11.99 2.06 -11.48
CA ASN A 765 11.25 1.55 -10.32
C ASN A 765 11.08 0.02 -10.31
N TYR A 766 11.34 -0.65 -11.44
CA TYR A 766 11.13 -2.10 -11.64
C TYR A 766 12.40 -2.90 -11.89
N TYR A 767 13.59 -2.29 -11.85
CA TYR A 767 14.85 -3.02 -12.04
C TYR A 767 14.92 -4.22 -11.06
N PRO A 768 15.01 -5.46 -11.56
CA PRO A 768 14.86 -6.66 -10.75
C PRO A 768 16.16 -7.05 -10.04
N ASP A 769 16.09 -7.98 -9.10
CA ASP A 769 17.28 -8.58 -8.48
C ASP A 769 17.96 -9.58 -9.44
N PHE A 770 17.15 -10.25 -10.25
CA PHE A 770 17.56 -11.26 -11.23
C PHE A 770 16.88 -11.01 -12.58
N ILE A 771 17.51 -11.43 -13.67
CA ILE A 771 16.98 -11.34 -15.02
C ILE A 771 17.26 -12.64 -15.78
N VAL A 772 16.37 -13.04 -16.70
CA VAL A 772 16.62 -14.21 -17.57
C VAL A 772 17.78 -13.92 -18.53
N PRO A 773 18.63 -14.92 -18.89
CA PRO A 773 19.70 -14.73 -19.87
C PRO A 773 19.16 -14.42 -21.27
N ASP A 774 18.23 -15.27 -21.76
CA ASP A 774 17.45 -15.05 -22.97
C ASP A 774 15.95 -15.17 -22.63
N PRO A 775 15.13 -14.12 -22.87
CA PRO A 775 13.68 -14.18 -22.67
C PRO A 775 12.94 -15.08 -23.67
N LYS A 776 13.60 -15.64 -24.68
CA LYS A 776 12.99 -16.64 -25.59
C LYS A 776 12.91 -18.03 -24.99
N GLU A 777 13.92 -18.42 -24.22
CA GLU A 777 13.95 -19.69 -23.48
C GLU A 777 13.24 -19.59 -22.11
N ALA A 778 12.68 -18.41 -21.79
CA ALA A 778 11.99 -18.17 -20.53
C ALA A 778 10.53 -18.67 -20.57
N PRO A 779 10.01 -19.25 -19.47
CA PRO A 779 8.68 -19.86 -19.47
C PRO A 779 7.55 -18.83 -19.57
N VAL A 780 6.46 -19.26 -20.20
CA VAL A 780 5.20 -18.52 -20.30
C VAL A 780 4.29 -18.92 -19.14
N TRP A 781 3.75 -17.94 -18.42
CA TRP A 781 2.76 -18.16 -17.36
C TRP A 781 1.46 -17.41 -17.69
N GLU A 782 0.34 -18.08 -17.45
CA GLU A 782 -0.98 -17.48 -17.50
C GLU A 782 -1.18 -16.60 -16.26
N ILE A 783 -1.27 -15.28 -16.49
CA ILE A 783 -1.48 -14.29 -15.44
C ILE A 783 -2.92 -13.79 -15.50
N THR A 784 -3.69 -14.11 -14.46
CA THR A 784 -5.07 -13.66 -14.26
C THR A 784 -5.12 -12.41 -13.38
N GLY A 785 -6.02 -11.48 -13.68
CA GLY A 785 -6.32 -10.30 -12.87
C GLY A 785 -7.81 -10.08 -12.63
N ALA A 786 -8.10 -8.98 -11.92
CA ALA A 786 -9.47 -8.48 -11.76
C ALA A 786 -9.91 -7.60 -12.95
N GLU A 787 -8.97 -6.89 -13.58
CA GLU A 787 -9.15 -6.04 -14.77
C GLU A 787 -7.76 -5.71 -15.37
N PHE A 788 -7.73 -5.33 -16.65
CA PHE A 788 -6.60 -4.60 -17.21
C PHE A 788 -6.72 -3.09 -16.91
N SER A 789 -5.62 -2.48 -16.50
CA SER A 789 -5.56 -1.11 -15.97
C SER A 789 -4.45 -0.30 -16.66
N LYS A 790 -4.49 1.03 -16.54
CA LYS A 790 -3.37 1.89 -16.98
C LYS A 790 -2.54 2.41 -15.80
N ALA A 791 -1.24 2.13 -15.88
CA ALA A 791 -0.18 2.58 -14.98
C ALA A 791 1.08 2.89 -15.81
N GLU A 792 1.41 4.17 -15.95
CA GLU A 792 2.59 4.72 -16.68
C GLU A 792 3.92 4.10 -16.21
N ALA A 793 3.92 3.55 -15.00
CA ALA A 793 5.04 2.86 -14.38
C ALA A 793 5.48 1.59 -15.15
N HIS A 794 4.59 0.98 -15.96
CA HIS A 794 4.87 -0.19 -16.82
C HIS A 794 5.02 0.19 -18.30
N THR A 795 5.87 -0.57 -19.02
CA THR A 795 6.41 -0.15 -20.34
C THR A 795 5.67 -0.70 -21.56
N ALA A 796 4.73 -1.63 -21.34
CA ALA A 796 3.76 -2.12 -22.31
C ALA A 796 2.62 -1.10 -22.55
N ASP A 797 2.96 0.09 -23.08
CA ASP A 797 2.05 1.23 -23.32
C ASP A 797 1.25 1.67 -22.07
N GLY A 798 1.85 1.47 -20.90
CA GLY A 798 1.22 1.70 -19.61
C GLY A 798 0.15 0.68 -19.23
N ILE A 799 -0.04 -0.42 -19.96
CA ILE A 799 -1.02 -1.47 -19.61
C ILE A 799 -0.45 -2.35 -18.49
N SER A 800 -1.25 -2.61 -17.45
CA SER A 800 -0.90 -3.47 -16.33
C SER A 800 -2.11 -4.17 -15.72
N ILE A 801 -1.89 -5.31 -15.07
CA ILE A 801 -2.95 -6.18 -14.54
C ILE A 801 -3.24 -5.85 -13.06
N ARG A 802 -4.50 -5.58 -12.69
CA ARG A 802 -4.91 -5.31 -11.28
C ARG A 802 -5.05 -6.64 -10.50
N PHE A 803 -4.35 -6.74 -9.37
CA PHE A 803 -4.27 -7.94 -8.52
C PHE A 803 -3.80 -9.22 -9.25
N PRO A 804 -2.63 -9.19 -9.92
CA PRO A 804 -2.15 -10.29 -10.76
C PRO A 804 -1.85 -11.56 -9.96
N ARG A 805 -2.15 -12.71 -10.56
CA ARG A 805 -1.86 -14.04 -10.04
C ARG A 805 -1.46 -14.96 -11.18
N CYS A 806 -0.48 -15.83 -10.97
CA CYS A 806 -0.27 -16.97 -11.86
C CYS A 806 -1.41 -17.97 -11.59
N THR A 807 -2.21 -18.31 -12.60
CA THR A 807 -3.16 -19.43 -12.53
C THR A 807 -2.52 -20.71 -13.03
N ARG A 808 -1.77 -20.65 -14.13
CA ARG A 808 -1.15 -21.82 -14.77
C ARG A 808 0.25 -21.49 -15.30
N ILE A 809 1.17 -22.43 -15.15
CA ILE A 809 2.41 -22.46 -15.95
C ILE A 809 2.02 -23.08 -17.30
N ARG A 810 2.45 -22.48 -18.41
CA ARG A 810 2.02 -22.85 -19.77
C ARG A 810 3.14 -23.58 -20.49
N ASP A 811 3.37 -24.83 -20.08
CA ASP A 811 4.33 -25.74 -20.72
C ASP A 811 3.94 -26.07 -22.18
N ASP A 812 2.71 -25.71 -22.59
CA ASP A 812 2.17 -25.77 -23.95
C ASP A 812 2.47 -24.52 -24.80
N LYS A 813 3.18 -23.51 -24.26
CA LYS A 813 3.49 -22.25 -24.94
C LYS A 813 4.95 -21.83 -24.84
N ASP A 814 5.39 -21.15 -25.90
CA ASP A 814 6.68 -20.51 -26.03
C ASP A 814 6.56 -18.98 -26.07
N TRP A 815 7.70 -18.30 -26.07
CA TRP A 815 7.80 -16.84 -26.15
C TRP A 815 7.07 -16.20 -27.35
N ALA A 816 6.88 -16.95 -28.44
CA ALA A 816 6.22 -16.47 -29.67
C ALA A 816 4.69 -16.67 -29.66
N THR A 817 4.18 -17.66 -28.91
CA THR A 817 2.74 -17.91 -28.71
C THR A 817 2.18 -17.28 -27.42
N ALA A 818 3.04 -16.66 -26.61
CA ALA A 818 2.67 -15.73 -25.54
C ALA A 818 1.94 -14.47 -26.07
N THR A 819 1.28 -13.73 -25.18
CA THR A 819 0.57 -12.49 -25.53
C THR A 819 1.57 -11.38 -25.93
N SER A 820 1.47 -10.93 -27.18
CA SER A 820 2.25 -9.79 -27.71
C SER A 820 1.65 -8.44 -27.32
N LEU A 821 2.41 -7.35 -27.44
CA LEU A 821 1.95 -6.00 -27.12
C LEU A 821 0.69 -5.58 -27.94
N PRO A 822 0.59 -5.82 -29.26
CA PRO A 822 -0.65 -5.55 -30.01
C PRO A 822 -1.87 -6.32 -29.48
N GLN A 823 -1.72 -7.60 -29.15
CA GLN A 823 -2.81 -8.40 -28.55
C GLN A 823 -3.17 -7.89 -27.14
N LEU A 824 -2.21 -7.40 -26.36
CA LEU A 824 -2.48 -6.80 -25.05
C LEU A 824 -3.25 -5.46 -25.17
N ARG A 825 -2.99 -4.67 -26.23
CA ARG A 825 -3.81 -3.49 -26.57
C ARG A 825 -5.26 -3.88 -26.88
N GLU A 826 -5.46 -4.96 -27.66
CA GLU A 826 -6.78 -5.50 -28.00
C GLU A 826 -7.52 -6.02 -26.76
N LEU A 827 -6.88 -6.86 -25.93
CA LEU A 827 -7.45 -7.37 -24.67
C LEU A 827 -7.86 -6.24 -23.72
N TYR A 828 -7.05 -5.17 -23.60
CA TYR A 828 -7.38 -3.99 -22.81
C TYR A 828 -8.62 -3.25 -23.32
N GLN A 829 -8.84 -3.22 -24.64
CA GLN A 829 -10.00 -2.58 -25.24
C GLN A 829 -11.26 -3.46 -25.11
N LEU A 830 -11.15 -4.75 -25.43
CA LEU A 830 -12.24 -5.73 -25.28
C LEU A 830 -12.72 -5.86 -23.83
N SER A 831 -11.80 -5.82 -22.85
CA SER A 831 -12.10 -5.80 -21.41
C SER A 831 -13.03 -4.66 -20.99
N LYS A 832 -13.02 -3.53 -21.73
CA LYS A 832 -13.94 -2.39 -21.52
C LYS A 832 -15.22 -2.45 -22.35
N GLU A 833 -15.16 -3.04 -23.54
CA GLU A 833 -16.25 -2.97 -24.52
C GLU A 833 -17.21 -4.16 -24.46
N LYS A 834 -16.74 -5.34 -24.03
CA LYS A 834 -17.52 -6.59 -24.10
C LYS A 834 -17.60 -7.28 -22.74
N SER A 835 -18.78 -7.18 -22.15
CA SER A 835 -19.20 -7.90 -20.93
C SER A 835 -20.33 -8.92 -21.22
N ASP A 836 -20.51 -9.30 -22.49
CA ASP A 836 -21.48 -10.30 -22.94
C ASP A 836 -21.06 -11.72 -22.53
N PHE A 837 -21.37 -12.09 -21.29
CA PHE A 837 -21.29 -13.45 -20.79
C PHE A 837 -22.53 -13.75 -19.94
N THR A 838 -23.25 -14.83 -20.27
CA THR A 838 -24.49 -15.20 -19.56
C THR A 838 -24.19 -16.28 -18.52
N VAL A 839 -24.29 -15.91 -17.25
CA VAL A 839 -24.35 -16.85 -16.14
C VAL A 839 -25.76 -17.43 -16.08
N VAL A 840 -25.88 -18.75 -16.09
CA VAL A 840 -27.14 -19.48 -16.01
C VAL A 840 -27.16 -20.27 -14.70
N ALA A 841 -28.29 -20.24 -13.98
CA ALA A 841 -28.47 -21.13 -12.83
C ALA A 841 -28.82 -22.54 -13.33
N MET A 842 -28.26 -23.59 -12.72
CA MET A 842 -28.71 -24.96 -12.99
C MET A 842 -30.17 -25.10 -12.52
N GLU A 843 -31.03 -25.63 -13.38
CA GLU A 843 -32.43 -25.91 -13.02
C GLU A 843 -32.51 -27.18 -12.17
N GLU A 844 -33.24 -27.11 -11.05
CA GLU A 844 -33.57 -28.30 -10.25
C GLU A 844 -34.74 -29.03 -10.93
N GLU A 845 -34.53 -30.26 -11.40
CA GLU A 845 -35.57 -31.12 -11.97
C GLU A 845 -36.62 -31.48 -10.90
N ASN A 846 -37.63 -30.62 -10.75
CA ASN A 846 -38.66 -30.74 -9.72
C ASN A 846 -39.70 -31.81 -10.08
N SER A 847 -39.33 -33.08 -9.95
CA SER A 847 -40.18 -34.24 -10.30
C SER A 847 -41.34 -34.42 -9.31
N THR A 848 -42.45 -33.71 -9.52
CA THR A 848 -43.68 -33.89 -8.75
C THR A 848 -44.37 -35.22 -9.09
N ALA A 849 -44.20 -36.22 -8.22
CA ALA A 849 -45.05 -37.41 -8.16
C ALA A 849 -45.24 -37.78 -6.68
N GLY A 850 -46.49 -37.86 -6.22
CA GLY A 850 -46.80 -38.17 -4.82
C GLY A 850 -47.91 -39.21 -4.71
N SER A 851 -47.79 -40.11 -3.73
CA SER A 851 -48.92 -40.82 -3.15
C SER A 851 -48.59 -41.36 -1.75
N SER A 852 -49.55 -41.23 -0.84
CA SER A 852 -49.89 -42.09 0.32
C SER A 852 -48.91 -43.18 0.81
N GLY A 853 -48.68 -43.25 2.14
CA GLY A 853 -48.20 -44.47 2.83
C GLY A 853 -47.81 -44.20 4.29
N GLU A 854 -48.42 -44.91 5.24
CA GLU A 854 -48.30 -44.64 6.69
C GLU A 854 -47.25 -45.50 7.43
N THR A 855 -46.86 -45.03 8.62
CA THR A 855 -46.39 -45.77 9.82
C THR A 855 -45.03 -46.52 9.88
N GLU A 856 -44.33 -46.23 10.99
CA GLU A 856 -43.38 -47.06 11.77
C GLU A 856 -42.08 -47.61 11.13
N GLY A 857 -41.11 -48.03 11.98
CA GLY A 857 -40.11 -49.03 11.53
C GLY A 857 -38.60 -48.86 11.80
N GLN A 858 -38.17 -48.37 12.96
CA GLN A 858 -36.82 -48.64 13.52
C GLN A 858 -35.57 -48.15 12.74
N SER A 859 -34.39 -48.56 13.21
CA SER A 859 -33.07 -47.99 12.88
C SER A 859 -32.12 -48.97 12.20
N ARG A 860 -31.26 -48.49 11.27
CA ARG A 860 -29.78 -48.50 11.42
C ARG A 860 -29.04 -47.94 10.20
N SER A 861 -27.75 -47.69 10.40
CA SER A 861 -26.79 -47.09 9.46
C SER A 861 -26.31 -48.02 8.34
N SER A 862 -25.96 -47.46 7.18
CA SER A 862 -24.92 -48.04 6.30
C SER A 862 -24.23 -46.99 5.41
N THR A 863 -22.97 -47.26 5.04
CA THR A 863 -22.15 -46.49 4.08
C THR A 863 -22.16 -47.15 2.69
N PRO A 864 -21.79 -46.43 1.61
CA PRO A 864 -22.17 -46.79 0.24
C PRO A 864 -21.33 -47.90 -0.42
N ARG A 865 -21.87 -48.52 -1.48
CA ARG A 865 -21.20 -49.47 -2.39
C ARG A 865 -21.14 -48.95 -3.84
N LYS A 866 -20.21 -49.53 -4.63
CA LYS A 866 -19.94 -49.19 -6.05
C LYS A 866 -20.92 -49.85 -7.04
N ALA A 867 -21.06 -49.25 -8.23
CA ALA A 867 -21.79 -49.79 -9.39
C ALA A 867 -20.91 -50.67 -10.33
N PRO A 868 -21.49 -51.43 -11.30
CA PRO A 868 -20.77 -52.48 -12.05
C PRO A 868 -20.52 -52.27 -13.57
N LYS A 869 -19.26 -52.46 -13.97
CA LYS A 869 -18.74 -53.29 -15.11
C LYS A 869 -19.27 -53.21 -16.58
N GLN A 870 -18.34 -52.84 -17.49
CA GLN A 870 -17.85 -53.59 -18.69
C GLN A 870 -18.83 -53.80 -19.90
N PRO A 871 -18.39 -54.17 -21.14
CA PRO A 871 -17.18 -54.90 -21.57
C PRO A 871 -16.22 -54.18 -22.56
N SER A 872 -15.32 -54.95 -23.21
CA SER A 872 -14.05 -54.49 -23.82
C SER A 872 -13.51 -55.43 -24.91
N SER A 873 -12.45 -55.05 -25.66
CA SER A 873 -11.64 -55.99 -26.46
C SER A 873 -10.22 -55.51 -26.83
N LYS A 874 -9.21 -56.39 -26.65
CA LYS A 874 -7.93 -56.53 -27.42
C LYS A 874 -6.92 -55.35 -27.42
N SER A 875 -5.58 -55.47 -27.36
CA SER A 875 -4.58 -56.57 -27.19
C SER A 875 -3.21 -55.93 -26.74
N PRO A 876 -2.00 -56.56 -26.83
CA PRO A 876 -1.52 -57.61 -25.90
C PRO A 876 -0.12 -57.39 -25.26
N ALA A 877 0.05 -57.95 -24.06
CA ALA A 877 1.24 -58.63 -23.47
C ALA A 877 2.71 -58.19 -23.70
N LYS A 878 3.44 -58.08 -22.58
CA LYS A 878 4.81 -58.62 -22.39
C LYS A 878 4.97 -59.20 -20.96
N ALA A 879 6.00 -60.02 -20.70
CA ALA A 879 5.87 -61.15 -19.76
C ALA A 879 6.74 -61.13 -18.47
N LYS A 880 6.28 -61.96 -17.51
CA LYS A 880 6.81 -62.32 -16.18
C LYS A 880 8.34 -62.48 -16.03
N LYS A 881 8.86 -62.19 -14.84
CA LYS A 881 9.46 -63.18 -13.90
C LYS A 881 9.40 -62.66 -12.43
N PRO A 882 9.65 -63.49 -11.39
CA PRO A 882 8.93 -63.39 -10.12
C PRO A 882 9.70 -62.80 -8.93
N GLU A 883 8.97 -62.61 -7.83
CA GLU A 883 9.48 -62.33 -6.48
C GLU A 883 10.31 -63.50 -5.91
N GLY A 884 11.20 -63.19 -4.96
CA GLY A 884 11.91 -64.15 -4.12
C GLY A 884 12.01 -63.60 -2.68
N LEU A 885 11.75 -64.46 -1.69
CA LEU A 885 11.77 -64.10 -0.27
C LEU A 885 13.15 -63.61 0.20
N LEU A 886 13.15 -62.70 1.18
CA LEU A 886 13.90 -62.89 2.43
C LEU A 886 13.35 -62.04 3.58
N LYS A 887 13.65 -62.43 4.82
CA LYS A 887 13.24 -61.75 6.08
C LYS A 887 14.34 -60.78 6.56
N LEU A 888 14.02 -60.01 7.60
CA LEU A 888 14.80 -59.00 8.36
C LEU A 888 14.47 -57.55 7.93
N GLY A 889 14.33 -56.58 8.84
CA GLY A 889 14.27 -56.71 10.30
C GLY A 889 14.36 -55.37 11.06
N SER A 890 13.38 -55.11 11.93
CA SER A 890 13.32 -54.01 12.93
C SER A 890 13.16 -52.55 12.44
N CYS A 891 12.73 -51.71 13.40
CA CYS A 891 12.93 -50.26 13.53
C CYS A 891 12.02 -49.22 12.83
N PHE A 892 11.68 -48.21 13.65
CA PHE A 892 11.12 -46.86 13.42
C PHE A 892 9.73 -46.64 12.76
N VAL A 893 8.76 -46.41 13.64
CA VAL A 893 7.93 -45.18 13.74
C VAL A 893 7.34 -44.56 12.45
N PHE A 894 6.01 -44.56 12.39
CA PHE A 894 5.21 -43.32 12.24
C PHE A 894 3.87 -43.45 12.98
#